data_AF-A0A2D2M793-F1
#
_entry.id   AF-A0A2D2M793-F1
#
_cell.length_a   1.000
_cell.length_b   1.000
_cell.length_c   1.000
_cell.angle_alpha   90.00
_cell.angle_beta   90.00
_cell.angle_gamma   90.00
#
_symmetry.space_group_name_H-M   'P 1'
#
loop_
_entity.id
_entity.type
_entity.pdbx_description
1 polymer ?
#
loop_
_entity_poly.entity_id
_entity_poly.type
_entity_poly.pdbx_seq_one_letter_code
_entity_poly.pdbx_strand_id
1 'polypeptide(L)'
;MDIRISAQFGWSEIFGGKFNSQSTCELDLSRQYSLIYADLATPGGTGLDVFSLLNDAFDTQLPTGKILVQDAGFFTFSHFGDGAPPSGTTLLNVFPQTPVPMSVAETTLSMDSTCGFWLTVRLKDIELFDSLIQIGYDTSAGAGDTLSLSALLASGTSAGSAVKQAVYEVALPNFKLFGMFGFENIKVGYQFTTARRLSISGNLTVTVFSNDYAFSGALISDDAKKTVTACLQAAQLDATIPSLFGGAMTGISFSNLVFGAYVQYGDASAQKHFQVQGSVKVGSAQLTGQIYLQNGTPQVASVKVDQTLSIGDLFRQCLGIKQPPTSLIDITFKAGSQLYYCATAGSAPLSLNTFACPASGGTGVVPVAPPASSIPYLPGFNIQAVFDLTLVSTLEVIGNIQIAKDGITASIALTKPIDIYILTIAAPKATSATGGPTLYISTVGDKASMGFAGSLWFMQASFGVDITVAASKNQSGNLQIDGTLTALSDYAPFLPKNTSLGVRYSKDGGFQITHWPNFEYLTKAIDFIKTLQKLSSEGKPGCGQLADFAFNTLLKSSFTISVSFSTQSNGVSLQLDGNYTLLIADTALTAVAIPFPGIVSIPLPNTAKLSELGAYIDKALEQAAESFVQGLLKNSEAIATLIALTAGKAAASYAATLACQHLIEGAAADAVASTAAAALAAAEAAAAGAAGAAAAVAGTVTAVVAILNGTGTGTGTGTGTGTGTGTGTQSAPTHPAVNINNTVVTLTWGGGQGNSGYHAQLLDSAAKVLLDQPGLAIEARQTTFEFASSWPTGTYKAQVQGTNASSASAWVEAPFQRLPTPADLAAHPDDSLTPPNTGVTLSWTAVQNALSYVLSSTHAGSTWTPDQTLQPTTPGQAPPTRCNVLFDTVAPAGDFSFTLVAHGNSATVPSLPTEALVLTRLGTPENLQATSTGVTATLRWQPVTGASGYQALITDADSALQVSLLNASTQGDNLIALLTLKGAPGKSLVYQLAVQALPVAGQSNVIAGAPSNAVNVTITAFSSAADMAKALIAEAVEGGRCGQLLLDAFPNLSLDTLASAMAQAGYAAADTSKGLLSAWPDTPPAALAAALTQAYPDPVQIARDMRRQGAPGADCAQALIKAYPVLTAKEMASAMAQAGYLADDTSSGLKAAFPALSPLEMSVALVSAYH
;
A
#
# COMPACT_ATOMS: atom_id res chain seq x y z
N MET A 1 72.33 7.64 23.92
CA MET A 1 72.94 8.68 24.77
C MET A 1 71.90 9.76 24.86
N ASP A 2 71.32 9.95 26.05
CA ASP A 2 70.26 10.94 26.23
C ASP A 2 70.93 12.24 26.73
N ILE A 3 70.79 13.32 25.97
CA ILE A 3 71.38 14.61 26.28
C ILE A 3 70.24 15.60 26.51
N ARG A 4 70.23 16.27 27.67
CA ARG A 4 69.31 17.35 28.01
C ARG A 4 70.09 18.66 28.16
N ILE A 5 69.66 19.70 27.46
CA ILE A 5 70.20 21.07 27.54
C ILE A 5 69.05 21.99 27.93
N SER A 6 69.22 22.78 28.99
CA SER A 6 68.19 23.72 29.47
C SER A 6 68.71 25.16 29.46
N ALA A 7 67.88 26.10 29.04
CA ALA A 7 68.16 27.54 28.99
C ALA A 7 66.96 28.34 29.54
N GLN A 8 67.24 29.33 30.39
CA GLN A 8 66.24 30.24 30.93
C GLN A 8 66.31 31.60 30.25
N PHE A 9 65.16 32.11 29.80
CA PHE A 9 65.05 33.41 29.16
C PHE A 9 64.27 34.38 30.06
N GLY A 10 64.82 35.58 30.28
CA GLY A 10 64.22 36.62 31.12
C GLY A 10 63.00 37.32 30.51
N TRP A 11 62.71 37.06 29.23
CA TRP A 11 61.54 37.55 28.50
C TRP A 11 61.32 36.70 27.25
N SER A 12 60.12 36.70 26.68
CA SER A 12 59.81 36.07 25.40
C SER A 12 58.88 36.95 24.56
N GLU A 13 59.05 36.95 23.25
CA GLU A 13 58.20 37.69 22.32
C GLU A 13 57.54 36.71 21.34
N ILE A 14 56.22 36.68 21.35
CA ILE A 14 55.41 35.79 20.50
C ILE A 14 54.43 36.66 19.72
N PHE A 15 54.45 36.55 18.39
CA PHE A 15 53.62 37.33 17.46
C PHE A 15 53.72 38.86 17.63
N GLY A 16 54.89 39.38 18.01
CA GLY A 16 55.14 40.83 18.17
C GLY A 16 54.67 41.42 19.50
N GLY A 17 54.14 40.59 20.41
CA GLY A 17 53.81 40.97 21.78
C GLY A 17 54.88 40.49 22.77
N LYS A 18 55.34 41.37 23.67
CA LYS A 18 56.28 41.01 24.74
C LYS A 18 55.54 40.35 25.91
N PHE A 19 55.94 39.13 26.26
CA PHE A 19 55.54 38.43 27.48
C PHE A 19 56.65 38.60 28.54
N ASN A 20 56.30 39.19 29.68
CA ASN A 20 57.22 39.43 30.81
C ASN A 20 57.34 38.23 31.77
N SER A 21 57.07 37.00 31.30
CA SER A 21 57.30 35.77 32.08
C SER A 21 58.66 35.17 31.77
N GLN A 22 59.33 34.61 32.79
CA GLN A 22 60.52 33.77 32.58
C GLN A 22 60.10 32.49 31.87
N SER A 23 60.64 32.22 30.69
CA SER A 23 60.41 30.97 29.96
C SER A 23 61.61 30.06 30.07
N THR A 24 61.35 28.76 30.17
CA THR A 24 62.40 27.73 30.17
C THR A 24 62.32 26.98 28.85
N CYS A 25 63.41 26.97 28.09
CA CYS A 25 63.53 26.17 26.88
C CYS A 25 64.48 25.01 27.13
N GLU A 26 64.06 23.79 26.82
CA GLU A 26 64.94 22.63 26.88
C GLU A 26 64.99 21.88 25.55
N LEU A 27 66.16 21.30 25.28
CA LEU A 27 66.42 20.39 24.18
C LEU A 27 66.78 19.03 24.76
N ASP A 28 65.93 18.05 24.50
CA ASP A 28 66.14 16.64 24.78
C ASP A 28 66.51 15.90 23.48
N LEU A 29 67.59 15.13 23.52
CA LEU A 29 68.03 14.27 22.43
C LEU A 29 67.95 12.82 22.88
N SER A 30 67.25 11.98 22.11
CA SER A 30 67.27 10.53 22.32
C SER A 30 67.31 9.80 20.98
N ARG A 31 68.29 8.90 20.82
CA ARG A 31 68.54 8.15 19.58
C ARG A 31 68.70 9.09 18.36
N GLN A 32 67.81 8.98 17.37
CA GLN A 32 67.76 9.82 16.16
C GLN A 32 66.66 10.91 16.24
N TYR A 33 66.21 11.25 17.45
CA TYR A 33 65.11 12.18 17.66
C TYR A 33 65.51 13.32 18.59
N SER A 34 64.99 14.50 18.30
CA SER A 34 65.11 15.69 19.13
C SER A 34 63.74 16.16 19.59
N LEU A 35 63.66 16.61 20.83
CA LEU A 35 62.52 17.32 21.39
C LEU A 35 63.03 18.66 21.88
N ILE A 36 62.64 19.74 21.19
CA ILE A 36 62.79 21.10 21.70
C ILE A 36 61.46 21.46 22.35
N TYR A 37 61.46 21.99 23.56
CA TYR A 37 60.23 22.55 24.14
C TYR A 37 60.52 23.83 24.91
N ALA A 38 59.56 24.74 24.91
CA ALA A 38 59.58 26.01 25.62
C ALA A 38 58.32 26.13 26.48
N ASP A 39 58.51 26.22 27.78
CA ASP A 39 57.44 26.42 28.76
C ASP A 39 57.14 27.92 28.91
N LEU A 40 55.86 28.26 28.89
CA LEU A 40 55.33 29.61 29.06
C LEU A 40 54.70 29.83 30.44
N ALA A 41 54.71 28.83 31.32
CA ALA A 41 54.09 28.88 32.64
C ALA A 41 54.65 30.01 33.51
N THR A 42 53.77 30.63 34.30
CA THR A 42 54.14 31.68 35.26
C THR A 42 54.61 31.07 36.59
N PRO A 43 55.66 31.61 37.23
CA PRO A 43 56.09 31.13 38.54
C PRO A 43 55.02 31.47 39.59
N GLY A 44 54.21 30.49 40.02
CA GLY A 44 53.25 30.70 41.11
C GLY A 44 52.05 29.75 41.22
N GLY A 45 51.78 28.87 40.25
CA GLY A 45 50.77 27.80 40.39
C GLY A 45 49.29 28.22 40.44
N THR A 46 48.98 29.51 40.33
CA THR A 46 47.59 30.02 40.27
C THR A 46 46.95 29.92 38.88
N GLY A 47 47.75 29.63 37.85
CA GLY A 47 47.35 29.61 36.44
C GLY A 47 47.12 31.02 35.86
N LEU A 48 47.22 31.15 34.54
CA LEU A 48 46.96 32.39 33.80
C LEU A 48 45.45 32.48 33.49
N ASP A 49 44.80 33.54 33.95
CA ASP A 49 43.36 33.78 33.72
C ASP A 49 43.13 34.39 32.34
N VAL A 50 42.59 33.59 31.43
CA VAL A 50 42.32 34.00 30.04
C VAL A 50 41.27 35.12 29.98
N PHE A 51 40.28 35.08 30.87
CA PHE A 51 39.24 36.10 30.91
C PHE A 51 39.75 37.40 31.51
N SER A 52 40.68 37.35 32.47
CA SER A 52 41.39 38.55 32.93
C SER A 52 42.17 39.22 31.80
N LEU A 53 42.90 38.45 30.99
CA LEU A 53 43.64 38.99 29.85
C LEU A 53 42.74 39.61 28.78
N LEU A 54 41.60 38.98 28.49
CA LEU A 54 40.62 39.51 27.53
C LEU A 54 39.87 40.74 28.08
N ASN A 55 39.66 40.80 29.40
CA ASN A 55 39.15 42.01 30.05
C ASN A 55 40.16 43.15 29.96
N ASP A 56 41.43 42.88 30.25
CA ASP A 56 42.49 43.90 30.23
C ASP A 56 42.78 44.41 28.81
N ALA A 57 42.73 43.53 27.80
CA ALA A 57 43.01 43.88 26.42
C ALA A 57 41.81 44.52 25.70
N PHE A 58 40.57 44.16 26.06
CA PHE A 58 39.38 44.48 25.27
C PHE A 58 38.18 45.04 26.08
N ASP A 59 38.33 45.24 27.38
CA ASP A 59 37.28 45.77 28.29
C ASP A 59 35.95 44.99 28.23
N THR A 60 36.05 43.65 28.23
CA THR A 60 34.94 42.74 27.91
C THR A 60 34.06 42.32 29.11
N GLN A 61 34.43 42.71 30.34
CA GLN A 61 33.71 42.40 31.59
C GLN A 61 33.36 40.90 31.82
N LEU A 62 34.19 40.00 31.30
CA LEU A 62 34.06 38.56 31.44
C LEU A 62 34.35 38.09 32.89
N PRO A 63 33.72 37.01 33.38
CA PRO A 63 33.89 36.54 34.75
C PRO A 63 35.27 35.91 34.97
N THR A 64 36.15 36.60 35.70
CA THR A 64 37.51 36.13 36.02
C THR A 64 37.50 34.86 36.89
N GLY A 65 38.56 34.05 36.81
CA GLY A 65 38.79 32.84 37.60
C GLY A 65 38.11 31.56 37.08
N LYS A 66 37.45 31.63 35.92
CA LYS A 66 36.68 30.50 35.35
C LYS A 66 37.44 29.65 34.33
N ILE A 67 38.43 30.22 33.64
CA ILE A 67 39.32 29.52 32.70
C ILE A 67 40.76 29.85 33.10
N LEU A 68 41.37 28.93 33.85
CA LEU A 68 42.74 29.07 34.35
C LEU A 68 43.67 28.15 33.55
N VAL A 69 44.57 28.74 32.76
CA VAL A 69 45.64 28.02 32.08
C VAL A 69 46.68 27.60 33.12
N GLN A 70 46.80 26.31 33.39
CA GLN A 70 47.75 25.79 34.37
C GLN A 70 49.16 25.79 33.78
N ASP A 71 49.29 25.23 32.57
CA ASP A 71 50.56 25.08 31.84
C ASP A 71 50.32 25.32 30.34
N ALA A 72 51.26 25.94 29.65
CA ALA A 72 51.23 26.15 28.21
C ALA A 72 52.64 26.22 27.65
N GLY A 73 52.84 25.76 26.41
CA GLY A 73 54.16 25.77 25.80
C GLY A 73 54.18 25.45 24.33
N PHE A 74 55.37 25.59 23.74
CA PHE A 74 55.66 25.22 22.35
C PHE A 74 56.67 24.08 22.33
N PHE A 75 56.55 23.17 21.37
CA PHE A 75 57.50 22.09 21.19
C PHE A 75 57.71 21.73 19.73
N THR A 76 58.85 21.14 19.44
CA THR A 76 59.18 20.53 18.15
C THR A 76 59.78 19.17 18.44
N PHE A 77 59.11 18.13 17.96
CA PHE A 77 59.59 16.75 18.05
C PHE A 77 60.03 16.30 16.66
N SER A 78 61.33 16.25 16.39
CA SER A 78 61.87 15.99 15.06
C SER A 78 62.68 14.70 15.02
N HIS A 79 62.71 14.07 13.85
CA HIS A 79 63.62 12.99 13.52
C HIS A 79 64.76 13.55 12.68
N PHE A 80 66.01 13.23 13.03
CA PHE A 80 67.21 13.71 12.33
C PHE A 80 68.09 12.57 11.79
N GLY A 81 67.57 11.33 11.81
CA GLY A 81 68.27 10.17 11.26
C GLY A 81 68.08 10.03 9.75
N ASP A 82 68.98 9.29 9.09
CA ASP A 82 68.81 8.94 7.68
C ASP A 82 67.63 7.96 7.51
N GLY A 83 66.57 8.38 6.80
CA GLY A 83 65.38 7.57 6.49
C GLY A 83 64.08 8.08 7.15
N ALA A 84 62.93 7.52 6.76
CA ALA A 84 61.63 7.90 7.34
C ALA A 84 61.41 7.21 8.71
N PRO A 85 60.83 7.90 9.71
CA PRO A 85 60.58 7.32 11.02
C PRO A 85 59.56 6.17 10.94
N PRO A 86 59.67 5.13 11.80
CA PRO A 86 58.72 4.01 11.80
C PRO A 86 57.28 4.48 12.04
N SER A 87 56.33 3.96 11.25
CA SER A 87 54.92 4.32 11.32
C SER A 87 54.34 4.08 12.71
N GLY A 88 53.78 5.13 13.33
CA GLY A 88 53.22 5.09 14.68
C GLY A 88 54.21 5.39 15.82
N THR A 89 55.43 5.86 15.51
CA THR A 89 56.37 6.33 16.55
C THR A 89 55.91 7.67 17.11
N THR A 90 55.48 7.68 18.38
CA THR A 90 54.97 8.87 19.06
C THR A 90 56.02 9.48 19.98
N LEU A 91 55.79 10.74 20.38
CA LEU A 91 56.64 11.49 21.29
C LEU A 91 56.80 10.76 22.62
N LEU A 92 55.72 10.20 23.18
CA LEU A 92 55.78 9.43 24.44
C LEU A 92 56.65 8.17 24.29
N ASN A 93 56.58 7.48 23.15
CA ASN A 93 57.36 6.27 22.89
C ASN A 93 58.88 6.55 22.89
N VAL A 94 59.28 7.74 22.48
CA VAL A 94 60.69 8.15 22.37
C VAL A 94 61.17 8.90 23.63
N PHE A 95 60.31 9.74 24.21
CA PHE A 95 60.56 10.55 25.41
C PHE A 95 59.50 10.25 26.49
N PRO A 96 59.61 9.14 27.25
CA PRO A 96 58.61 8.75 28.25
C PRO A 96 58.51 9.70 29.46
N GLN A 97 59.49 10.59 29.62
CA GLN A 97 59.56 11.61 30.67
C GLN A 97 59.44 13.02 30.07
N THR A 98 58.66 13.14 29.00
CA THR A 98 58.40 14.42 28.35
C THR A 98 57.62 15.35 29.29
N PRO A 99 57.91 16.66 29.28
CA PRO A 99 57.12 17.67 29.97
C PRO A 99 55.86 18.08 29.20
N VAL A 100 55.70 17.59 27.96
CA VAL A 100 54.46 17.73 27.19
C VAL A 100 53.38 16.82 27.83
N PRO A 101 52.12 17.28 28.00
CA PRO A 101 51.07 16.48 28.63
C PRO A 101 50.90 15.09 27.99
N MET A 102 50.66 14.05 28.80
CA MET A 102 50.60 12.65 28.31
C MET A 102 49.60 12.47 27.15
N SER A 103 48.42 13.10 27.23
CA SER A 103 47.40 13.07 26.18
C SER A 103 47.89 13.60 24.82
N VAL A 104 48.86 14.52 24.83
CA VAL A 104 49.49 15.10 23.63
C VAL A 104 50.69 14.26 23.22
N ALA A 105 51.49 13.80 24.18
CA ALA A 105 52.67 12.97 23.92
C ALA A 105 52.33 11.61 23.28
N GLU A 106 51.20 11.01 23.66
CA GLU A 106 50.71 9.73 23.13
C GLU A 106 50.31 9.78 21.66
N THR A 107 49.89 10.95 21.16
CA THR A 107 49.34 11.13 19.82
C THR A 107 50.29 11.86 18.86
N THR A 108 51.32 12.54 19.39
CA THR A 108 52.24 13.35 18.59
C THR A 108 53.27 12.49 17.86
N LEU A 109 53.24 12.48 16.53
CA LEU A 109 54.27 11.88 15.67
C LEU A 109 55.41 12.87 15.38
N SER A 110 56.53 12.37 14.86
CA SER A 110 57.67 13.20 14.45
C SER A 110 57.28 14.24 13.39
N MET A 111 57.82 15.43 13.55
CA MET A 111 57.50 16.66 12.82
C MET A 111 58.69 17.09 11.94
N ASP A 112 58.41 17.36 10.67
CA ASP A 112 59.38 17.95 9.73
C ASP A 112 59.12 19.45 9.57
N SER A 113 60.05 20.28 10.06
CA SER A 113 59.99 21.75 9.90
C SER A 113 58.73 22.44 10.47
N THR A 114 58.07 21.83 11.46
CA THR A 114 56.83 22.36 12.08
C THR A 114 56.96 22.52 13.61
N CYS A 115 56.02 23.25 14.21
CA CYS A 115 55.97 23.51 15.65
C CYS A 115 54.61 23.08 16.22
N GLY A 116 54.62 22.36 17.33
CA GLY A 116 53.45 22.03 18.13
C GLY A 116 53.23 23.05 19.24
N PHE A 117 51.97 23.30 19.58
CA PHE A 117 51.54 24.08 20.74
C PHE A 117 50.67 23.22 21.64
N TRP A 118 50.80 23.37 22.96
CA TRP A 118 49.86 22.79 23.93
C TRP A 118 49.47 23.80 25.02
N LEU A 119 48.30 23.53 25.59
CA LEU A 119 47.66 24.29 26.65
C LEU A 119 46.88 23.33 27.56
N THR A 120 47.06 23.41 28.87
CA THR A 120 46.23 22.73 29.86
C THR A 120 45.43 23.77 30.66
N VAL A 121 44.11 23.61 30.70
CA VAL A 121 43.14 24.48 31.38
C VAL A 121 42.47 23.70 32.50
N ARG A 122 42.36 24.29 33.69
CA ARG A 122 41.47 23.75 34.74
C ARG A 122 40.07 24.32 34.56
N LEU A 123 39.07 23.45 34.48
CA LEU A 123 37.65 23.83 34.44
C LEU A 123 37.04 23.65 35.83
N LYS A 124 36.37 24.69 36.34
CA LYS A 124 35.72 24.65 37.65
C LYS A 124 34.36 25.35 37.61
N ASP A 125 33.31 24.61 37.97
CA ASP A 125 31.93 25.10 38.11
C ASP A 125 31.49 25.96 36.91
N ILE A 126 31.60 25.38 35.70
CA ILE A 126 31.16 26.00 34.46
C ILE A 126 29.75 25.50 34.15
N GLU A 127 28.79 26.40 34.28
CA GLU A 127 27.40 26.20 33.89
C GLU A 127 27.17 26.86 32.52
N LEU A 128 26.84 26.06 31.52
CA LEU A 128 26.50 26.55 30.18
C LEU A 128 25.01 26.36 29.92
N PHE A 129 24.38 27.41 29.38
CA PHE A 129 22.97 27.47 28.97
C PHE A 129 22.00 27.11 30.11
N ASP A 130 22.00 27.88 31.21
CA ASP A 130 21.12 27.65 32.38
C ASP A 130 21.20 26.20 32.92
N SER A 131 22.42 25.71 33.17
CA SER A 131 22.68 24.34 33.65
C SER A 131 22.30 23.20 32.70
N LEU A 132 22.03 23.48 31.43
CA LEU A 132 21.86 22.45 30.39
C LEU A 132 23.08 21.54 30.29
N ILE A 133 24.26 22.13 30.44
CA ILE A 133 25.56 21.47 30.45
C ILE A 133 26.33 21.97 31.67
N GLN A 134 26.68 21.06 32.58
CA GLN A 134 27.53 21.33 33.74
C GLN A 134 28.86 20.60 33.55
N ILE A 135 29.97 21.33 33.68
CA ILE A 135 31.34 20.83 33.46
C ILE A 135 32.22 21.20 34.67
N GLY A 136 33.05 20.26 35.14
CA GLY A 136 33.98 20.53 36.24
C GLY A 136 33.30 20.65 37.61
N TYR A 137 32.25 19.88 37.86
CA TYR A 137 31.55 19.82 39.15
C TYR A 137 32.23 18.83 40.10
N ASP A 138 32.26 19.15 41.40
CA ASP A 138 32.93 18.29 42.38
C ASP A 138 32.24 16.91 42.50
N THR A 139 33.02 15.85 42.35
CA THR A 139 32.61 14.48 42.69
C THR A 139 33.35 14.00 43.94
N SER A 140 32.84 12.97 44.60
CA SER A 140 33.48 12.38 45.79
C SER A 140 34.89 11.79 45.55
N ALA A 141 35.38 11.80 44.31
CA ALA A 141 36.65 11.21 43.89
C ALA A 141 37.80 12.21 43.61
N GLY A 142 37.58 13.54 43.64
CA GLY A 142 38.67 14.52 43.48
C GLY A 142 38.28 15.82 42.77
N ALA A 143 39.10 16.86 42.97
CA ALA A 143 38.84 18.25 42.64
C ALA A 143 39.15 18.61 41.17
N GLY A 144 38.13 19.08 40.44
CA GLY A 144 38.24 19.83 39.20
C GLY A 144 38.73 19.05 37.97
N ASP A 145 38.03 19.23 36.87
CA ASP A 145 38.30 18.57 35.59
C ASP A 145 39.39 19.32 34.80
N THR A 146 40.42 18.62 34.33
CA THR A 146 41.50 19.20 33.49
C THR A 146 41.24 19.00 32.00
N LEU A 147 41.23 20.10 31.24
CA LEU A 147 41.10 20.15 29.79
C LEU A 147 42.48 20.40 29.15
N SER A 148 42.95 19.51 28.28
CA SER A 148 44.17 19.74 27.48
C SER A 148 43.82 20.00 26.01
N LEU A 149 44.43 21.02 25.41
CA LEU A 149 44.30 21.47 24.02
C LEU A 149 45.67 21.44 23.35
N SER A 150 45.79 20.89 22.14
CA SER A 150 47.03 20.91 21.35
C SER A 150 46.79 21.15 19.87
N ALA A 151 47.76 21.74 19.18
CA ALA A 151 47.71 21.99 17.74
C ALA A 151 49.10 21.86 17.07
N LEU A 152 49.12 21.45 15.79
CA LEU A 152 50.30 21.37 14.92
C LEU A 152 50.30 22.55 13.93
N LEU A 153 51.38 23.32 13.88
CA LEU A 153 51.53 24.50 13.02
C LEU A 153 52.43 24.17 11.82
N ALA A 154 51.85 24.11 10.62
CA ALA A 154 52.56 23.80 9.38
C ALA A 154 53.44 24.96 8.87
N SER A 155 54.61 24.67 8.30
CA SER A 155 55.49 25.69 7.70
C SER A 155 54.85 26.34 6.47
N GLY A 156 54.94 27.67 6.35
CA GLY A 156 54.48 28.40 5.16
C GLY A 156 53.00 28.83 5.17
N THR A 157 52.24 28.54 6.23
CA THR A 157 50.91 29.12 6.45
C THR A 157 50.98 30.27 7.45
N SER A 158 50.22 31.35 7.21
CA SER A 158 50.08 32.41 8.22
C SER A 158 49.39 31.84 9.45
N ALA A 159 49.83 32.22 10.66
CA ALA A 159 49.35 31.66 11.93
C ALA A 159 47.80 31.65 12.04
N GLY A 160 47.14 32.70 11.54
CA GLY A 160 45.67 32.79 11.53
C GLY A 160 44.95 31.79 10.61
N SER A 161 45.61 31.31 9.54
CA SER A 161 45.05 30.28 8.64
C SER A 161 45.32 28.87 9.16
N ALA A 162 46.49 28.63 9.76
CA ALA A 162 46.83 27.36 10.40
C ALA A 162 45.90 27.04 11.59
N VAL A 163 45.62 28.03 12.44
CA VAL A 163 44.69 27.92 13.59
C VAL A 163 43.25 27.59 13.13
N LYS A 164 42.82 28.12 11.99
CA LYS A 164 41.49 27.82 11.41
C LYS A 164 41.38 26.40 10.84
N GLN A 165 42.48 25.78 10.42
CA GLN A 165 42.50 24.47 9.79
C GLN A 165 42.82 23.33 10.78
N ALA A 166 43.32 23.64 11.97
CA ALA A 166 43.66 22.67 13.02
C ALA A 166 42.44 21.89 13.52
N VAL A 167 42.64 20.60 13.83
CA VAL A 167 41.68 19.73 14.51
C VAL A 167 41.96 19.81 16.02
N TYR A 168 40.94 20.16 16.79
CA TYR A 168 41.02 20.27 18.25
C TYR A 168 40.38 19.02 18.85
N GLU A 169 41.17 18.19 19.52
CA GLU A 169 40.70 17.01 20.22
C GLU A 169 40.69 17.27 21.73
N VAL A 170 39.59 16.91 22.40
CA VAL A 170 39.48 16.92 23.86
C VAL A 170 38.94 15.58 24.35
N ALA A 171 39.57 15.04 25.39
CA ALA A 171 38.95 14.04 26.25
C ALA A 171 38.17 14.77 27.35
N LEU A 172 36.84 14.63 27.37
CA LEU A 172 36.01 15.24 28.40
C LEU A 172 35.83 14.26 29.58
N PRO A 173 35.84 14.75 30.82
CA PRO A 173 35.35 14.01 31.97
C PRO A 173 33.83 13.82 31.93
N ASN A 174 33.34 12.94 32.79
CA ASN A 174 31.94 12.52 32.82
C ASN A 174 31.00 13.72 33.05
N PHE A 175 30.05 13.96 32.13
CA PHE A 175 29.05 15.01 32.29
C PHE A 175 27.63 14.49 32.05
N LYS A 176 26.63 15.25 32.51
CA LYS A 176 25.20 14.93 32.35
C LYS A 176 24.51 15.90 31.41
N LEU A 177 23.68 15.38 30.51
CA LEU A 177 22.82 16.18 29.61
C LEU A 177 21.36 16.03 30.04
N PHE A 178 20.63 17.16 30.10
CA PHE A 178 19.20 17.21 30.46
C PHE A 178 18.82 16.59 31.82
N GLY A 179 19.78 16.30 32.70
CA GLY A 179 19.55 15.60 33.98
C GLY A 179 19.20 14.11 33.86
N MET A 180 19.12 13.55 32.64
CA MET A 180 18.72 12.17 32.39
C MET A 180 19.83 11.32 31.76
N PHE A 181 20.75 11.93 31.02
CA PHE A 181 21.76 11.21 30.23
C PHE A 181 23.14 11.38 30.87
N GLY A 182 23.65 10.32 31.48
CA GLY A 182 25.04 10.26 31.95
C GLY A 182 25.96 9.81 30.82
N PHE A 183 27.08 10.50 30.65
CA PHE A 183 28.09 10.14 29.66
C PHE A 183 29.44 9.88 30.33
N GLU A 184 30.11 8.81 29.93
CA GLU A 184 31.41 8.39 30.43
C GLU A 184 32.38 8.13 29.26
N ASN A 185 33.67 8.46 29.43
CA ASN A 185 34.76 8.24 28.45
C ASN A 185 34.59 8.95 27.07
N ILE A 186 34.24 10.25 27.06
CA ILE A 186 33.99 10.97 25.80
C ILE A 186 35.27 11.53 25.16
N LYS A 187 35.42 11.32 23.84
CA LYS A 187 36.31 12.06 22.94
C LYS A 187 35.49 13.04 22.08
N VAL A 188 35.85 14.33 22.07
CA VAL A 188 35.23 15.35 21.20
C VAL A 188 36.27 15.90 20.24
N GLY A 189 35.96 15.87 18.93
CA GLY A 189 36.76 16.51 17.88
C GLY A 189 36.03 17.73 17.31
N TYR A 190 36.73 18.85 17.12
CA TYR A 190 36.16 20.10 16.57
C TYR A 190 37.10 20.73 15.53
N GLN A 191 36.55 21.22 14.40
CA GLN A 191 37.31 21.90 13.33
C GLN A 191 36.53 23.11 12.81
N PHE A 192 37.19 24.26 12.66
CA PHE A 192 36.53 25.54 12.39
C PHE A 192 36.02 25.73 10.94
N THR A 193 36.39 24.87 9.98
CA THR A 193 36.16 25.13 8.54
C THR A 193 34.98 24.39 7.90
N THR A 194 34.30 23.46 8.57
CA THR A 194 33.12 22.77 7.96
C THR A 194 32.02 22.45 8.97
N ALA A 195 31.08 23.39 9.14
CA ALA A 195 29.78 23.29 9.84
C ALA A 195 29.79 22.83 11.32
N ARG A 196 29.12 23.58 12.21
CA ARG A 196 29.03 23.37 13.67
C ARG A 196 28.29 22.07 14.04
N ARG A 197 28.90 20.92 13.80
CA ARG A 197 28.35 19.59 14.11
C ARG A 197 29.12 18.99 15.28
N LEU A 198 28.44 18.75 16.39
CA LEU A 198 28.99 18.08 17.57
C LEU A 198 28.56 16.60 17.54
N SER A 199 29.51 15.67 17.64
CA SER A 199 29.24 14.24 17.77
C SER A 199 29.79 13.75 19.10
N ILE A 200 28.93 13.12 19.92
CA ILE A 200 29.28 12.57 21.23
C ILE A 200 29.04 11.07 21.16
N SER A 201 30.07 10.24 21.38
CA SER A 201 29.97 8.77 21.32
C SER A 201 30.32 8.15 22.68
N GLY A 202 29.51 7.18 23.16
CA GLY A 202 29.72 6.51 24.44
C GLY A 202 28.58 5.57 24.87
N ASN A 203 28.63 5.09 26.10
CA ASN A 203 27.52 4.36 26.75
C ASN A 203 26.59 5.36 27.43
N LEU A 204 25.31 5.30 27.08
CA LEU A 204 24.22 6.15 27.56
C LEU A 204 23.31 5.32 28.46
N THR A 205 23.10 5.73 29.71
CA THR A 205 22.09 5.09 30.57
C THR A 205 20.78 5.87 30.54
N VAL A 206 19.64 5.19 30.37
CA VAL A 206 18.29 5.77 30.37
C VAL A 206 17.42 5.04 31.37
N THR A 207 16.81 5.78 32.31
CA THR A 207 15.83 5.24 33.25
C THR A 207 14.43 5.30 32.66
N VAL A 208 13.77 4.16 32.47
CA VAL A 208 12.38 4.07 31.97
C VAL A 208 11.60 3.04 32.79
N PHE A 209 10.37 3.36 33.22
CA PHE A 209 9.56 2.51 34.11
C PHE A 209 10.34 2.00 35.34
N SER A 210 11.07 2.91 36.00
CA SER A 210 11.84 2.63 37.23
C SER A 210 12.98 1.63 37.10
N ASN A 211 13.47 1.37 35.88
CA ASN A 211 14.65 0.54 35.62
C ASN A 211 15.65 1.30 34.74
N ASP A 212 16.95 1.04 34.95
CA ASP A 212 18.04 1.64 34.20
C ASP A 212 18.46 0.74 33.03
N TYR A 213 18.54 1.31 31.83
CA TYR A 213 18.93 0.61 30.61
C TYR A 213 20.14 1.31 29.99
N ALA A 214 21.21 0.57 29.73
CA ALA A 214 22.39 1.07 29.04
C ALA A 214 22.22 0.89 27.52
N PHE A 215 22.59 1.92 26.76
CA PHE A 215 22.58 1.97 25.31
C PHE A 215 23.94 2.45 24.80
N SER A 216 24.40 1.97 23.64
CA SER A 216 25.67 2.37 23.04
C SER A 216 25.44 3.04 21.68
N GLY A 217 26.16 4.13 21.41
CA GLY A 217 26.14 4.82 20.12
C GLY A 217 26.52 6.29 20.21
N ALA A 218 26.10 7.09 19.22
CA ALA A 218 26.45 8.50 19.12
C ALA A 218 25.22 9.42 19.11
N LEU A 219 25.34 10.57 19.77
CA LEU A 219 24.40 11.69 19.76
C LEU A 219 25.00 12.82 18.92
N ILE A 220 24.23 13.29 17.95
CA ILE A 220 24.66 14.28 16.96
C ILE A 220 23.85 15.57 17.16
N SER A 221 24.53 16.69 17.38
CA SER A 221 23.92 18.02 17.40
C SER A 221 24.23 18.76 16.10
N ASP A 222 23.20 19.30 15.46
CA ASP A 222 23.27 20.08 14.23
C ASP A 222 22.78 21.52 14.48
N ASP A 223 23.71 22.48 14.44
CA ASP A 223 23.43 23.89 14.70
C ASP A 223 22.66 24.60 13.58
N ALA A 224 22.74 24.11 12.33
CA ALA A 224 21.97 24.68 11.23
C ALA A 224 20.47 24.36 11.37
N LYS A 225 20.16 23.18 11.93
CA LYS A 225 18.78 22.72 12.17
C LYS A 225 18.29 23.02 13.59
N LYS A 226 19.21 23.41 14.49
CA LYS A 226 18.99 23.48 15.94
C LYS A 226 18.42 22.18 16.51
N THR A 227 18.93 21.03 16.07
CA THR A 227 18.41 19.71 16.47
C THR A 227 19.50 18.82 17.05
N VAL A 228 19.13 18.04 18.06
CA VAL A 228 19.90 16.92 18.59
C VAL A 228 19.22 15.62 18.19
N THR A 229 19.97 14.68 17.60
CA THR A 229 19.49 13.35 17.21
C THR A 229 20.36 12.23 17.76
N ALA A 230 19.75 11.14 18.23
CA ALA A 230 20.47 9.94 18.64
C ALA A 230 19.64 8.68 18.34
N CYS A 231 20.32 7.61 17.94
CA CYS A 231 19.76 6.27 17.75
C CYS A 231 20.73 5.25 18.32
N LEU A 232 20.40 4.70 19.49
CA LEU A 232 21.32 3.92 20.31
C LEU A 232 20.73 2.53 20.55
N GLN A 233 21.55 1.49 20.41
CA GLN A 233 21.12 0.11 20.68
C GLN A 233 21.37 -0.24 22.13
N ALA A 234 20.51 -1.05 22.74
CA ALA A 234 20.74 -1.55 24.10
C ALA A 234 22.09 -2.27 24.18
N ALA A 235 22.91 -1.88 25.16
CA ALA A 235 24.21 -2.49 25.41
C ALA A 235 24.06 -3.95 25.89
N GLN A 236 22.89 -4.30 26.43
CA GLN A 236 22.48 -5.67 26.77
C GLN A 236 21.36 -6.10 25.82
N LEU A 237 21.64 -7.09 24.98
CA LEU A 237 20.70 -7.62 23.98
C LEU A 237 19.44 -8.26 24.58
N ASP A 238 19.51 -8.73 25.84
CA ASP A 238 18.45 -9.41 26.57
C ASP A 238 17.65 -8.49 27.51
N ALA A 239 17.95 -7.18 27.54
CA ALA A 239 17.20 -6.22 28.34
C ALA A 239 15.72 -6.18 27.91
N THR A 240 14.83 -6.39 28.87
CA THR A 240 13.37 -6.39 28.63
C THR A 240 12.66 -5.40 29.55
N ILE A 241 11.58 -4.79 29.05
CA ILE A 241 10.66 -3.97 29.86
C ILE A 241 9.42 -4.83 30.16
N PRO A 242 9.31 -5.44 31.35
CA PRO A 242 8.29 -6.45 31.62
C PRO A 242 6.93 -5.89 32.06
N SER A 243 6.87 -4.67 32.62
CA SER A 243 5.64 -4.05 33.10
C SER A 243 5.53 -2.60 32.67
N LEU A 244 4.55 -2.31 31.82
CA LEU A 244 4.27 -0.98 31.29
C LEU A 244 3.15 -0.33 32.11
N PHE A 245 3.32 0.95 32.47
CA PHE A 245 2.32 1.76 33.18
C PHE A 245 1.75 1.08 34.44
N GLY A 246 2.61 0.47 35.27
CA GLY A 246 2.17 -0.22 36.48
C GLY A 246 1.28 -1.44 36.23
N GLY A 247 1.41 -2.09 35.07
CA GLY A 247 0.65 -3.27 34.68
C GLY A 247 -0.64 -2.98 33.91
N ALA A 248 -0.93 -1.72 33.58
CA ALA A 248 -2.11 -1.34 32.81
C ALA A 248 -2.14 -1.94 31.39
N MET A 249 -0.97 -2.25 30.83
CA MET A 249 -0.80 -2.98 29.57
C MET A 249 -0.35 -4.43 29.88
N THR A 250 -1.22 -5.21 30.50
CA THR A 250 -0.91 -6.57 30.98
C THR A 250 -0.49 -7.49 29.82
N GLY A 251 0.51 -8.36 30.05
CA GLY A 251 0.94 -9.37 29.09
C GLY A 251 1.82 -8.87 27.94
N ILE A 252 2.10 -7.56 27.85
CA ILE A 252 2.93 -6.97 26.81
C ILE A 252 4.31 -6.60 27.37
N SER A 253 5.37 -7.12 26.74
CA SER A 253 6.77 -6.83 27.10
C SER A 253 7.60 -6.48 25.87
N PHE A 254 8.55 -5.56 26.03
CA PHE A 254 9.44 -5.11 24.96
C PHE A 254 10.83 -5.72 25.16
N SER A 255 11.46 -6.18 24.07
CA SER A 255 12.84 -6.70 24.01
C SER A 255 13.62 -6.06 22.87
N ASN A 256 14.93 -6.31 22.74
CA ASN A 256 15.79 -5.74 21.67
C ASN A 256 15.65 -4.22 21.55
N LEU A 257 15.85 -3.51 22.67
CA LEU A 257 15.50 -2.11 22.78
C LEU A 257 16.44 -1.22 21.95
N VAL A 258 15.85 -0.22 21.28
CA VAL A 258 16.54 0.86 20.58
C VAL A 258 16.02 2.19 21.12
N PHE A 259 16.92 3.05 21.59
CA PHE A 259 16.59 4.37 22.08
C PHE A 259 16.77 5.43 20.98
N GLY A 260 15.71 6.16 20.67
CA GLY A 260 15.70 7.28 19.76
C GLY A 260 15.47 8.60 20.50
N ALA A 261 16.31 9.60 20.24
CA ALA A 261 16.13 10.96 20.74
C ALA A 261 16.07 11.96 19.59
N TYR A 262 15.11 12.88 19.63
CA TYR A 262 15.01 14.04 18.76
C TYR A 262 14.61 15.25 19.59
N VAL A 263 15.49 16.25 19.68
CA VAL A 263 15.24 17.47 20.47
C VAL A 263 15.58 18.68 19.62
N GLN A 264 14.65 19.62 19.48
CA GLN A 264 14.90 20.91 18.84
C GLN A 264 15.18 21.96 19.92
N TYR A 265 16.28 22.72 19.79
CA TYR A 265 16.72 23.70 20.79
C TYR A 265 16.60 25.14 20.28
N GLY A 266 16.56 26.11 21.21
CA GLY A 266 16.44 27.54 20.89
C GLY A 266 15.04 28.14 21.00
N ASP A 267 14.08 27.40 21.56
CA ASP A 267 12.76 27.90 21.92
C ASP A 267 12.43 27.46 23.35
N ALA A 268 12.17 28.41 24.25
CA ALA A 268 12.05 28.15 25.71
C ALA A 268 10.82 27.30 26.09
N SER A 269 9.96 26.98 25.12
CA SER A 269 8.71 26.25 25.28
C SER A 269 8.66 24.88 24.59
N ALA A 270 9.75 24.46 23.90
CA ALA A 270 9.75 23.23 23.12
C ALA A 270 9.67 21.98 24.02
N GLN A 271 8.62 21.17 23.83
CA GLN A 271 8.48 19.89 24.52
C GLN A 271 9.59 18.92 24.10
N LYS A 272 10.18 18.22 25.08
CA LYS A 272 11.23 17.22 24.82
C LYS A 272 10.57 15.87 24.52
N HIS A 273 10.75 15.37 23.30
CA HIS A 273 10.18 14.10 22.85
C HIS A 273 11.27 13.02 22.79
N PHE A 274 11.03 11.90 23.47
CA PHE A 274 11.90 10.73 23.41
C PHE A 274 11.10 9.50 23.00
N GLN A 275 11.76 8.55 22.34
CA GLN A 275 11.13 7.31 21.89
C GLN A 275 12.01 6.11 22.24
N VAL A 276 11.42 5.08 22.82
CA VAL A 276 12.05 3.75 22.92
C VAL A 276 11.33 2.85 21.93
N GLN A 277 12.06 2.18 21.07
CA GLN A 277 11.54 1.16 20.17
C GLN A 277 12.01 -0.23 20.63
N GLY A 278 11.26 -1.27 20.32
CA GLY A 278 11.65 -2.64 20.65
C GLY A 278 10.78 -3.67 19.94
N SER A 279 11.19 -4.93 20.02
CA SER A 279 10.38 -6.06 19.57
C SER A 279 9.39 -6.46 20.66
N VAL A 280 8.15 -6.78 20.27
CA VAL A 280 7.08 -7.24 21.17
C VAL A 280 6.54 -8.55 20.64
N LYS A 281 6.47 -9.57 21.49
CA LYS A 281 5.89 -10.86 21.11
C LYS A 281 4.45 -10.95 21.60
N VAL A 282 3.50 -11.18 20.70
CA VAL A 282 2.09 -11.44 21.04
C VAL A 282 1.65 -12.75 20.38
N GLY A 283 1.37 -13.77 21.19
CA GLY A 283 1.16 -15.14 20.68
C GLY A 283 2.38 -15.63 19.90
N SER A 284 2.18 -16.00 18.62
CA SER A 284 3.26 -16.34 17.69
C SER A 284 3.82 -15.15 16.91
N ALA A 285 3.16 -13.98 16.94
CA ALA A 285 3.56 -12.82 16.15
C ALA A 285 4.69 -12.05 16.85
N GLN A 286 5.71 -11.68 16.06
CA GLN A 286 6.79 -10.79 16.49
C GLN A 286 6.52 -9.40 15.89
N LEU A 287 6.10 -8.48 16.74
CA LEU A 287 5.62 -7.15 16.39
C LEU A 287 6.64 -6.07 16.77
N THR A 288 6.42 -4.85 16.27
CA THR A 288 7.24 -3.68 16.60
C THR A 288 6.53 -2.80 17.63
N GLY A 289 7.13 -2.63 18.80
CA GLY A 289 6.67 -1.76 19.88
C GLY A 289 7.40 -0.42 19.92
N GLN A 290 6.70 0.62 20.37
CA GLN A 290 7.21 1.97 20.59
C GLN A 290 6.65 2.53 21.90
N ILE A 291 7.49 3.19 22.70
CA ILE A 291 7.12 3.92 23.90
C ILE A 291 7.51 5.37 23.69
N TYR A 292 6.54 6.26 23.84
CA TYR A 292 6.69 7.70 23.70
C TYR A 292 6.76 8.34 25.08
N LEU A 293 7.81 9.14 25.29
CA LEU A 293 8.03 9.87 26.52
C LEU A 293 7.96 11.37 26.23
N GLN A 294 7.23 12.07 27.09
CA GLN A 294 7.18 13.53 27.12
C GLN A 294 7.88 13.99 28.40
N ASN A 295 8.94 14.79 28.26
CA ASN A 295 9.77 15.23 29.39
C ASN A 295 10.26 14.07 30.29
N GLY A 296 10.61 12.92 29.67
CA GLY A 296 11.08 11.73 30.38
C GLY A 296 10.00 10.87 31.04
N THR A 297 8.73 11.28 30.99
CA THR A 297 7.61 10.48 31.52
C THR A 297 6.91 9.74 30.38
N PRO A 298 6.77 8.40 30.44
CA PRO A 298 6.00 7.64 29.45
C PRO A 298 4.55 8.15 29.36
N GLN A 299 4.09 8.47 28.15
CA GLN A 299 2.72 8.94 27.90
C GLN A 299 1.93 7.91 27.09
N VAL A 300 2.58 7.28 26.10
CA VAL A 300 1.97 6.29 25.22
C VAL A 300 2.92 5.11 25.05
N ALA A 301 2.41 3.89 25.17
CA ALA A 301 3.06 2.71 24.59
C ALA A 301 2.18 2.19 23.46
N SER A 302 2.78 1.80 22.36
CA SER A 302 2.11 1.43 21.13
C SER A 302 2.81 0.25 20.48
N VAL A 303 2.06 -0.69 19.95
CA VAL A 303 2.55 -1.91 19.29
C VAL A 303 1.89 -1.98 17.93
N LYS A 304 2.69 -1.84 16.89
CA LYS A 304 2.24 -1.92 15.51
C LYS A 304 2.04 -3.37 15.14
N VAL A 305 0.88 -3.66 14.56
CA VAL A 305 0.61 -4.94 13.93
C VAL A 305 1.15 -4.86 12.51
N ASP A 306 2.34 -5.44 12.30
CA ASP A 306 3.01 -5.61 11.00
C ASP A 306 2.93 -7.06 10.50
N GLN A 307 2.51 -7.99 11.36
CA GLN A 307 2.22 -9.38 11.05
C GLN A 307 0.79 -9.75 11.44
N THR A 308 0.28 -10.84 10.88
CA THR A 308 -1.02 -11.43 11.21
C THR A 308 -1.16 -11.65 12.72
N LEU A 309 -2.09 -10.95 13.36
CA LEU A 309 -2.38 -11.10 14.80
C LEU A 309 -3.84 -11.48 15.01
N SER A 310 -4.10 -12.65 15.60
CA SER A 310 -5.46 -13.05 15.98
C SER A 310 -5.88 -12.35 17.27
N ILE A 311 -7.13 -11.88 17.30
CA ILE A 311 -7.78 -11.36 18.51
C ILE A 311 -7.77 -12.38 19.65
N GLY A 312 -7.80 -13.68 19.34
CA GLY A 312 -7.74 -14.75 20.33
C GLY A 312 -6.39 -14.85 21.04
N ASP A 313 -5.29 -14.64 20.32
CA ASP A 313 -3.94 -14.58 20.92
C ASP A 313 -3.80 -13.37 21.83
N LEU A 314 -4.33 -12.22 21.39
CA LEU A 314 -4.37 -11.01 22.19
C LEU A 314 -5.19 -11.21 23.48
N PHE A 315 -6.34 -11.87 23.42
CA PHE A 315 -7.19 -12.10 24.61
C PHE A 315 -6.50 -13.03 25.61
N ARG A 316 -5.86 -14.10 25.12
CA ARG A 316 -5.11 -15.03 25.97
C ARG A 316 -3.97 -14.32 26.71
N GLN A 317 -3.24 -13.46 25.99
CA GLN A 317 -2.05 -12.81 26.54
C GLN A 317 -2.37 -11.58 27.40
N CYS A 318 -3.26 -10.70 26.93
CA CYS A 318 -3.56 -9.43 27.61
C CYS A 318 -4.60 -9.56 28.73
N LEU A 319 -5.53 -10.51 28.63
CA LEU A 319 -6.63 -10.69 29.60
C LEU A 319 -6.54 -12.00 30.41
N GLY A 320 -5.60 -12.90 30.07
CA GLY A 320 -5.45 -14.18 30.76
C GLY A 320 -6.64 -15.15 30.56
N ILE A 321 -7.49 -14.90 29.57
CA ILE A 321 -8.68 -15.72 29.30
C ILE A 321 -8.24 -17.06 28.69
N LYS A 322 -8.39 -18.16 29.44
CA LYS A 322 -7.96 -19.50 29.02
C LYS A 322 -8.71 -20.05 27.80
N GLN A 323 -9.98 -19.66 27.63
CA GLN A 323 -10.82 -20.02 26.48
C GLN A 323 -11.57 -18.78 26.02
N PRO A 324 -11.01 -17.99 25.08
CA PRO A 324 -11.77 -16.87 24.51
C PRO A 324 -13.03 -17.44 23.84
N PRO A 325 -14.15 -16.69 23.85
CA PRO A 325 -15.40 -17.15 23.24
C PRO A 325 -15.19 -17.45 21.74
N THR A 326 -15.01 -18.74 21.42
CA THR A 326 -14.63 -19.24 20.09
C THR A 326 -15.73 -19.03 19.05
N SER A 327 -16.96 -18.79 19.52
CA SER A 327 -18.17 -18.52 18.75
C SER A 327 -18.27 -17.10 18.20
N LEU A 328 -17.38 -16.17 18.59
CA LEU A 328 -17.50 -14.73 18.31
C LEU A 328 -16.66 -14.19 17.13
N ILE A 329 -15.94 -15.03 16.38
CA ILE A 329 -15.08 -14.73 15.20
C ILE A 329 -13.57 -14.83 15.50
N ASP A 330 -12.81 -15.32 14.50
CA ASP A 330 -11.35 -15.24 14.46
C ASP A 330 -10.95 -13.94 13.75
N ILE A 331 -11.00 -12.82 14.49
CA ILE A 331 -10.60 -11.52 13.92
C ILE A 331 -9.08 -11.55 13.79
N THR A 332 -8.62 -11.48 12.55
CA THR A 332 -7.22 -11.36 12.22
C THR A 332 -6.93 -9.92 11.84
N PHE A 333 -6.16 -9.24 12.68
CA PHE A 333 -5.76 -7.87 12.43
C PHE A 333 -4.75 -7.82 11.26
N LYS A 334 -4.99 -6.89 10.34
CA LYS A 334 -4.11 -6.60 9.20
C LYS A 334 -2.99 -5.65 9.60
N ALA A 335 -1.97 -5.61 8.74
CA ALA A 335 -0.95 -4.58 8.75
C ALA A 335 -1.59 -3.18 8.77
N GLY A 336 -1.17 -2.33 9.72
CA GLY A 336 -1.77 -1.01 9.95
C GLY A 336 -2.66 -0.93 11.20
N SER A 337 -3.03 -2.07 11.79
CA SER A 337 -3.61 -2.08 13.14
C SER A 337 -2.56 -1.69 14.19
N GLN A 338 -3.01 -1.11 15.30
CA GLN A 338 -2.12 -0.68 16.38
C GLN A 338 -2.76 -0.90 17.75
N LEU A 339 -2.05 -1.59 18.63
CA LEU A 339 -2.41 -1.78 20.04
C LEU A 339 -1.71 -0.70 20.86
N TYR A 340 -2.41 0.10 21.65
CA TYR A 340 -1.77 1.17 22.41
C TYR A 340 -2.41 1.41 23.78
N TYR A 341 -1.60 1.90 24.72
CA TYR A 341 -2.05 2.46 25.98
C TYR A 341 -1.67 3.93 26.06
N CYS A 342 -2.62 4.79 26.42
CA CYS A 342 -2.40 6.23 26.63
C CYS A 342 -2.72 6.63 28.09
N ALA A 343 -1.75 7.25 28.77
CA ALA A 343 -1.84 7.58 30.20
C ALA A 343 -2.53 8.93 30.51
N THR A 344 -2.75 9.80 29.52
CA THR A 344 -3.29 11.15 29.76
C THR A 344 -4.73 11.11 30.28
N ALA A 345 -5.01 11.92 31.31
CA ALA A 345 -6.32 12.04 31.97
C ALA A 345 -7.33 12.97 31.25
N GLY A 346 -6.99 13.51 30.07
CA GLY A 346 -7.85 14.40 29.29
C GLY A 346 -8.71 13.64 28.26
N SER A 347 -9.88 14.18 27.90
CA SER A 347 -10.77 13.60 26.87
C SER A 347 -10.32 13.87 25.43
N ALA A 348 -9.23 14.62 25.23
CA ALA A 348 -8.71 14.96 23.91
C ALA A 348 -7.61 13.97 23.48
N PRO A 349 -7.60 13.53 22.21
CA PRO A 349 -6.58 12.62 21.72
C PRO A 349 -5.20 13.27 21.71
N LEU A 350 -4.18 12.52 22.15
CA LEU A 350 -2.79 12.96 22.09
C LEU A 350 -2.26 12.75 20.66
N SER A 351 -1.67 13.79 20.06
CA SER A 351 -0.93 13.69 18.80
C SER A 351 0.57 13.79 19.10
N LEU A 352 1.37 12.89 18.53
CA LEU A 352 2.80 12.79 18.79
C LEU A 352 3.60 13.00 17.50
N ASN A 353 4.62 13.87 17.58
CA ASN A 353 5.63 13.98 16.53
C ASN A 353 6.56 12.77 16.66
N THR A 354 6.56 11.90 15.66
CA THR A 354 7.41 10.69 15.63
C THR A 354 8.69 10.96 14.84
N PHE A 355 9.77 10.28 15.20
CA PHE A 355 11.05 10.34 14.51
C PHE A 355 11.47 8.91 14.16
N ALA A 356 11.98 8.72 12.94
CA ALA A 356 12.51 7.43 12.51
C ALA A 356 14.02 7.40 12.77
N CYS A 357 14.48 6.36 13.46
CA CYS A 357 15.91 6.12 13.59
C CYS A 357 16.49 5.64 12.24
N PRO A 358 17.41 6.39 11.60
CA PRO A 358 18.10 5.88 10.43
C PRO A 358 18.95 4.68 10.85
N ALA A 359 18.75 3.53 10.20
CA ALA A 359 19.48 2.30 10.50
C ALA A 359 20.99 2.54 10.30
N SER A 360 21.73 2.72 11.39
CA SER A 360 23.18 2.91 11.35
C SER A 360 23.90 1.61 11.68
N GLY A 361 24.49 0.98 10.67
CA GLY A 361 25.77 0.24 10.76
C GLY A 361 25.91 -0.98 11.67
N GLY A 362 24.86 -1.50 12.32
CA GLY A 362 24.91 -2.72 13.12
C GLY A 362 24.21 -3.90 12.43
N THR A 363 24.75 -5.11 12.57
CA THR A 363 24.26 -6.39 12.02
C THR A 363 22.91 -6.87 12.58
N GLY A 364 22.13 -5.99 13.24
CA GLY A 364 20.81 -6.29 13.77
C GLY A 364 19.72 -5.74 12.87
N VAL A 365 18.73 -6.59 12.54
CA VAL A 365 17.50 -6.20 11.83
C VAL A 365 16.78 -5.11 12.65
N VAL A 366 16.89 -3.85 12.24
CA VAL A 366 16.09 -2.74 12.81
C VAL A 366 14.78 -2.62 12.01
N PRO A 367 13.61 -2.54 12.65
CA PRO A 367 12.33 -2.42 11.94
C PRO A 367 12.22 -1.14 11.09
N VAL A 368 11.50 -1.26 9.96
CA VAL A 368 11.22 -0.21 8.99
C VAL A 368 10.55 1.01 9.66
N ALA A 369 10.98 2.22 9.27
CA ALA A 369 10.42 3.50 9.70
C ALA A 369 8.88 3.51 9.66
N PRO A 370 8.20 4.14 10.64
CA PRO A 370 6.74 4.23 10.62
C PRO A 370 6.27 5.10 9.44
N PRO A 371 5.21 4.70 8.70
CA PRO A 371 4.47 5.66 7.90
C PRO A 371 3.88 6.72 8.83
N ALA A 372 3.91 7.98 8.40
CA ALA A 372 3.33 9.10 9.14
C ALA A 372 1.79 8.99 9.15
N SER A 373 1.24 8.15 10.03
CA SER A 373 -0.19 8.16 10.34
C SER A 373 -0.37 8.76 11.74
N SER A 374 -0.92 9.97 11.81
CA SER A 374 -1.31 10.63 13.06
C SER A 374 -2.49 9.89 13.68
N ILE A 375 -2.20 8.84 14.45
CA ILE A 375 -3.23 8.11 15.19
C ILE A 375 -3.60 8.96 16.42
N PRO A 376 -4.87 9.38 16.57
CA PRO A 376 -5.32 10.05 17.78
C PRO A 376 -5.35 9.05 18.94
N TYR A 377 -4.41 9.16 19.89
CA TYR A 377 -4.35 8.24 21.02
C TYR A 377 -5.40 8.58 22.08
N LEU A 378 -6.40 7.71 22.24
CA LEU A 378 -7.44 7.83 23.27
C LEU A 378 -6.94 7.31 24.63
N PRO A 379 -7.38 7.89 25.76
CA PRO A 379 -7.02 7.41 27.09
C PRO A 379 -7.32 5.92 27.31
N GLY A 380 -6.47 5.23 28.08
CA GLY A 380 -6.63 3.83 28.43
C GLY A 380 -6.04 2.86 27.40
N PHE A 381 -6.39 1.57 27.53
CA PHE A 381 -5.87 0.50 26.67
C PHE A 381 -6.80 0.27 25.48
N ASN A 382 -6.29 0.46 24.27
CA ASN A 382 -7.07 0.50 23.03
C ASN A 382 -6.39 -0.30 21.92
N ILE A 383 -7.18 -0.78 20.96
CA ILE A 383 -6.74 -1.33 19.69
C ILE A 383 -7.38 -0.48 18.59
N GLN A 384 -6.57 0.21 17.80
CA GLN A 384 -7.01 0.66 16.50
C GLN A 384 -6.92 -0.54 15.55
N ALA A 385 -8.08 -1.12 15.26
CA ALA A 385 -8.20 -2.36 14.51
C ALA A 385 -8.48 -2.07 13.04
N VAL A 386 -7.74 -2.75 12.16
CA VAL A 386 -8.01 -2.89 10.73
C VAL A 386 -8.12 -4.37 10.44
N PHE A 387 -9.30 -4.85 10.06
CA PHE A 387 -9.52 -6.27 9.77
C PHE A 387 -10.62 -6.47 8.74
N ASP A 388 -10.63 -7.64 8.10
CA ASP A 388 -11.69 -8.04 7.18
C ASP A 388 -12.79 -8.81 7.91
N LEU A 389 -14.03 -8.47 7.58
CA LEU A 389 -15.21 -9.21 7.99
C LEU A 389 -15.95 -9.70 6.74
N THR A 390 -15.91 -11.01 6.49
CA THR A 390 -16.59 -11.62 5.34
C THR A 390 -17.99 -12.10 5.74
N LEU A 391 -19.01 -11.50 5.10
CA LEU A 391 -20.39 -11.96 5.12
C LEU A 391 -20.71 -12.60 3.75
N VAL A 392 -21.55 -11.94 2.95
CA VAL A 392 -21.69 -12.21 1.50
C VAL A 392 -20.50 -11.62 0.73
N SER A 393 -20.07 -10.43 1.13
CA SER A 393 -18.88 -9.72 0.66
C SER A 393 -17.92 -9.48 1.81
N THR A 394 -16.65 -9.24 1.48
CA THR A 394 -15.63 -8.87 2.46
C THR A 394 -15.69 -7.37 2.74
N LEU A 395 -15.91 -7.00 3.99
CA LEU A 395 -15.95 -5.63 4.48
C LEU A 395 -14.67 -5.34 5.26
N GLU A 396 -13.92 -4.32 4.86
CA GLU A 396 -12.81 -3.83 5.69
C GLU A 396 -13.37 -2.96 6.82
N VAL A 397 -13.05 -3.35 8.06
CA VAL A 397 -13.50 -2.68 9.29
C VAL A 397 -12.32 -1.95 9.88
N ILE A 398 -12.46 -0.63 10.03
CA ILE A 398 -11.50 0.26 10.68
C ILE A 398 -12.18 0.87 11.91
N GLY A 399 -11.66 0.63 13.10
CA GLY A 399 -12.25 1.20 14.31
C GLY A 399 -11.44 0.98 15.59
N ASN A 400 -11.86 1.65 16.66
CA ASN A 400 -11.21 1.52 17.97
C ASN A 400 -11.95 0.48 18.83
N ILE A 401 -11.18 -0.41 19.44
CA ILE A 401 -11.63 -1.42 20.40
C ILE A 401 -11.01 -1.05 21.75
N GLN A 402 -11.84 -0.85 22.77
CA GLN A 402 -11.34 -0.56 24.11
C GLN A 402 -11.19 -1.86 24.91
N ILE A 403 -10.04 -2.01 25.57
CA ILE A 403 -9.73 -3.13 26.46
C ILE A 403 -9.87 -2.64 27.90
N ALA A 404 -10.87 -3.14 28.60
CA ALA A 404 -11.09 -2.90 30.02
C ALA A 404 -10.58 -4.07 30.86
N LYS A 405 -10.57 -3.92 32.19
CA LYS A 405 -10.11 -4.96 33.13
C LYS A 405 -11.05 -6.18 33.16
N ASP A 406 -12.33 -5.96 32.89
CA ASP A 406 -13.43 -6.91 32.97
C ASP A 406 -13.87 -7.45 31.59
N GLY A 407 -13.30 -6.94 30.50
CA GLY A 407 -13.59 -7.41 29.15
C GLY A 407 -13.28 -6.38 28.07
N ILE A 408 -13.79 -6.63 26.88
CA ILE A 408 -13.58 -5.79 25.70
C ILE A 408 -14.91 -5.25 25.22
N THR A 409 -14.89 -3.97 24.85
CA THR A 409 -16.02 -3.29 24.21
C THR A 409 -15.53 -2.59 22.95
N ALA A 410 -16.15 -2.91 21.82
CA ALA A 410 -15.96 -2.20 20.56
C ALA A 410 -17.29 -1.65 20.06
N SER A 411 -17.25 -0.45 19.51
CA SER A 411 -18.37 0.16 18.79
C SER A 411 -17.79 0.86 17.57
N ILE A 412 -17.92 0.22 16.41
CA ILE A 412 -17.27 0.63 15.17
C ILE A 412 -18.34 0.99 14.14
N ALA A 413 -18.45 2.27 13.80
CA ALA A 413 -19.38 2.72 12.77
C ALA A 413 -18.84 2.37 11.38
N LEU A 414 -19.63 1.64 10.58
CA LEU A 414 -19.29 1.34 9.19
C LEU A 414 -19.75 2.50 8.29
N THR A 415 -19.03 2.74 7.20
CA THR A 415 -19.32 3.86 6.29
C THR A 415 -20.42 3.52 5.28
N LYS A 416 -20.53 2.25 4.89
CA LYS A 416 -21.51 1.76 3.90
C LYS A 416 -22.53 0.82 4.54
N PRO A 417 -23.79 0.82 4.07
CA PRO A 417 -24.76 -0.21 4.43
C PRO A 417 -24.23 -1.63 4.15
N ILE A 418 -24.71 -2.60 4.92
CA ILE A 418 -24.41 -4.01 4.68
C ILE A 418 -25.59 -4.61 3.90
N ASP A 419 -25.34 -5.00 2.66
CA ASP A 419 -26.33 -5.68 1.82
C ASP A 419 -26.14 -7.20 1.87
N ILE A 420 -27.19 -7.89 2.30
CA ILE A 420 -27.32 -9.35 2.34
C ILE A 420 -28.50 -9.71 1.44
N TYR A 421 -28.24 -9.81 0.13
CA TYR A 421 -29.25 -10.02 -0.92
C TYR A 421 -30.37 -8.97 -0.90
N ILE A 422 -31.54 -9.31 -0.36
CA ILE A 422 -32.73 -8.44 -0.26
C ILE A 422 -32.87 -7.78 1.12
N LEU A 423 -31.89 -7.97 2.02
CA LEU A 423 -31.83 -7.35 3.33
C LEU A 423 -30.68 -6.34 3.38
N THR A 424 -30.94 -5.12 3.81
CA THR A 424 -29.93 -4.09 4.02
C THR A 424 -29.93 -3.65 5.48
N ILE A 425 -28.74 -3.67 6.10
CA ILE A 425 -28.49 -3.09 7.43
C ILE A 425 -27.85 -1.71 7.23
N ALA A 426 -28.59 -0.66 7.57
CA ALA A 426 -28.15 0.74 7.44
C ALA A 426 -27.79 1.34 8.80
N ALA A 427 -27.37 2.61 8.80
CA ALA A 427 -27.07 3.34 10.01
C ALA A 427 -28.24 3.35 11.02
N PRO A 428 -27.95 3.42 12.33
CA PRO A 428 -28.98 3.62 13.35
C PRO A 428 -29.86 4.85 13.04
N LYS A 429 -31.16 4.76 13.32
CA LYS A 429 -32.16 5.81 13.01
C LYS A 429 -32.20 6.29 11.57
N ALA A 430 -31.62 5.56 10.60
CA ALA A 430 -31.64 5.99 9.21
C ALA A 430 -33.07 6.00 8.64
N THR A 431 -33.44 7.10 7.99
CA THR A 431 -34.74 7.29 7.31
C THR A 431 -34.73 6.83 5.85
N SER A 432 -33.55 6.53 5.30
CA SER A 432 -33.31 5.88 4.02
C SER A 432 -32.23 4.80 4.21
N ALA A 433 -32.07 3.86 3.27
CA ALA A 433 -31.04 2.82 3.32
C ALA A 433 -29.63 3.37 3.03
N THR A 434 -29.22 4.41 3.76
CA THR A 434 -27.93 5.12 3.60
C THR A 434 -27.16 5.11 4.92
N GLY A 435 -25.83 5.14 4.83
CA GLY A 435 -24.92 5.01 5.97
C GLY A 435 -24.80 3.58 6.51
N GLY A 436 -23.64 3.23 7.07
CA GLY A 436 -23.40 1.88 7.58
C GLY A 436 -23.80 1.67 9.03
N PRO A 437 -24.07 0.41 9.43
CA PRO A 437 -24.44 0.08 10.80
C PRO A 437 -23.23 0.19 11.74
N THR A 438 -23.50 0.15 13.04
CA THR A 438 -22.45 0.07 14.06
C THR A 438 -22.19 -1.39 14.40
N LEU A 439 -20.98 -1.88 14.13
CA LEU A 439 -20.51 -3.15 14.64
C LEU A 439 -20.22 -3.02 16.13
N TYR A 440 -20.87 -3.83 16.95
CA TYR A 440 -20.58 -3.91 18.38
C TYR A 440 -19.95 -5.26 18.73
N ILE A 441 -19.00 -5.22 19.66
CA ILE A 441 -18.39 -6.39 20.28
C ILE A 441 -18.38 -6.14 21.77
N SER A 442 -18.92 -7.05 22.57
CA SER A 442 -18.84 -6.98 24.03
C SER A 442 -18.54 -8.34 24.62
N THR A 443 -17.50 -8.42 25.45
CA THR A 443 -17.23 -9.59 26.30
C THR A 443 -17.47 -9.30 27.78
N VAL A 444 -18.10 -8.15 28.10
CA VAL A 444 -18.37 -7.71 29.47
C VAL A 444 -19.68 -8.36 29.96
N GLY A 445 -19.64 -9.05 31.10
CA GLY A 445 -20.78 -9.79 31.67
C GLY A 445 -20.85 -11.27 31.28
N ASP A 446 -21.97 -11.94 31.61
CA ASP A 446 -22.10 -13.41 31.54
C ASP A 446 -22.24 -13.98 30.11
N LYS A 447 -22.46 -13.13 29.10
CA LYS A 447 -22.62 -13.55 27.70
C LYS A 447 -21.87 -12.62 26.77
N ALA A 448 -20.82 -13.15 26.17
CA ALA A 448 -20.11 -12.46 25.12
C ALA A 448 -21.02 -12.34 23.87
N SER A 449 -21.06 -11.15 23.26
CA SER A 449 -21.96 -10.81 22.16
C SER A 449 -21.25 -10.01 21.08
N MET A 450 -21.66 -10.22 19.83
CA MET A 450 -21.24 -9.44 18.68
C MET A 450 -22.43 -9.29 17.74
N GLY A 451 -22.47 -8.17 17.04
CA GLY A 451 -23.50 -7.96 16.05
C GLY A 451 -23.46 -6.57 15.43
N PHE A 452 -24.57 -6.23 14.76
CA PHE A 452 -24.75 -4.93 14.14
C PHE A 452 -25.92 -4.21 14.79
N ALA A 453 -25.69 -2.98 15.21
CA ALA A 453 -26.74 -2.05 15.61
C ALA A 453 -27.05 -1.10 14.45
N GLY A 454 -28.30 -1.04 14.01
CA GLY A 454 -28.67 -0.26 12.84
C GLY A 454 -30.17 -0.30 12.52
N SER A 455 -30.56 0.31 11.41
CA SER A 455 -31.92 0.20 10.87
C SER A 455 -31.98 -0.90 9.82
N LEU A 456 -33.05 -1.71 9.81
CA LEU A 456 -33.22 -2.78 8.81
C LEU A 456 -34.18 -2.38 7.70
N TRP A 457 -33.75 -2.71 6.49
CA TRP A 457 -34.52 -2.63 5.27
C TRP A 457 -34.65 -4.01 4.66
N PHE A 458 -35.87 -4.42 4.33
CA PHE A 458 -36.16 -5.69 3.71
C PHE A 458 -36.96 -5.44 2.42
N MET A 459 -36.43 -5.87 1.28
CA MET A 459 -36.97 -5.57 -0.06
C MET A 459 -37.29 -4.08 -0.23
N GLN A 460 -36.32 -3.23 0.14
CA GLN A 460 -36.41 -1.75 0.10
C GLN A 460 -37.52 -1.11 0.96
N ALA A 461 -38.18 -1.88 1.83
CA ALA A 461 -39.12 -1.38 2.83
C ALA A 461 -38.46 -1.32 4.22
N SER A 462 -38.84 -0.35 5.05
CA SER A 462 -38.30 -0.19 6.41
C SER A 462 -39.02 -1.11 7.41
N PHE A 463 -38.25 -1.85 8.21
CA PHE A 463 -38.75 -2.89 9.14
C PHE A 463 -38.27 -2.72 10.59
N GLY A 464 -37.56 -1.64 10.88
CA GLY A 464 -37.09 -1.35 12.23
C GLY A 464 -36.06 -0.24 12.24
N VAL A 465 -36.16 0.62 13.25
CA VAL A 465 -35.13 1.60 13.60
C VAL A 465 -34.46 1.13 14.88
N ASP A 466 -33.13 1.27 14.95
CA ASP A 466 -32.32 0.93 16.13
C ASP A 466 -32.43 -0.53 16.60
N ILE A 467 -32.39 -1.46 15.64
CA ILE A 467 -32.39 -2.86 15.98
C ILE A 467 -30.97 -3.39 16.19
N THR A 468 -30.87 -4.47 16.95
CA THR A 468 -29.63 -5.21 17.17
C THR A 468 -29.74 -6.55 16.46
N VAL A 469 -28.85 -6.81 15.50
CA VAL A 469 -28.74 -8.08 14.79
C VAL A 469 -27.57 -8.84 15.38
N ALA A 470 -27.81 -10.02 15.91
CA ALA A 470 -26.77 -10.82 16.54
C ALA A 470 -25.98 -11.60 15.49
N ALA A 471 -24.67 -11.69 15.68
CA ALA A 471 -23.76 -12.49 14.88
C ALA A 471 -23.16 -13.60 15.76
N SER A 472 -23.21 -14.84 15.29
CA SER A 472 -22.67 -16.01 16.00
C SER A 472 -22.08 -17.00 15.01
N LYS A 473 -21.20 -17.92 15.45
CA LYS A 473 -20.81 -19.06 14.59
C LYS A 473 -21.85 -20.17 14.65
N ASN A 474 -22.20 -20.71 13.50
CA ASN A 474 -23.00 -21.94 13.39
C ASN A 474 -22.15 -23.18 13.77
N GLN A 475 -22.78 -24.37 13.75
CA GLN A 475 -22.10 -25.64 14.10
C GLN A 475 -20.94 -25.99 13.16
N SER A 476 -20.93 -25.48 11.93
CA SER A 476 -19.87 -25.63 10.94
C SER A 476 -18.73 -24.62 11.10
N GLY A 477 -18.84 -23.69 12.06
CA GLY A 477 -17.86 -22.62 12.30
C GLY A 477 -18.03 -21.39 11.40
N ASN A 478 -19.05 -21.35 10.53
CA ASN A 478 -19.34 -20.20 9.66
C ASN A 478 -20.18 -19.15 10.39
N LEU A 479 -19.99 -17.88 10.00
CA LEU A 479 -20.73 -16.77 10.58
C LEU A 479 -22.22 -16.86 10.21
N GLN A 480 -23.06 -16.72 11.22
CA GLN A 480 -24.51 -16.72 11.17
C GLN A 480 -25.02 -15.40 11.74
N ILE A 481 -25.90 -14.76 10.97
CA ILE A 481 -26.60 -13.54 11.34
C ILE A 481 -28.04 -13.90 11.66
N ASP A 482 -28.50 -13.58 12.87
CA ASP A 482 -29.88 -13.75 13.30
C ASP A 482 -30.49 -12.39 13.63
N GLY A 483 -31.67 -12.12 13.08
CA GLY A 483 -32.40 -10.89 13.31
C GLY A 483 -33.92 -11.13 13.34
N THR A 484 -34.63 -10.13 13.84
CA THR A 484 -36.10 -10.10 13.82
C THR A 484 -36.55 -8.84 13.09
N LEU A 485 -37.34 -9.02 12.04
CA LEU A 485 -37.98 -7.94 11.29
C LEU A 485 -39.38 -7.71 11.86
N THR A 486 -39.82 -6.46 12.00
CA THR A 486 -41.21 -6.15 12.33
C THR A 486 -41.79 -5.20 11.29
N ALA A 487 -42.87 -5.62 10.61
CA ALA A 487 -43.47 -4.80 9.57
C ALA A 487 -44.02 -3.48 10.16
N LEU A 488 -43.44 -2.33 9.78
CA LEU A 488 -43.88 -1.02 10.27
C LEU A 488 -45.08 -0.47 9.47
N SER A 489 -45.18 -0.88 8.21
CA SER A 489 -46.26 -0.54 7.29
C SER A 489 -47.16 -1.75 7.03
N ASP A 490 -48.37 -1.49 6.57
CA ASP A 490 -49.31 -2.53 6.17
C ASP A 490 -49.10 -2.89 4.70
N TYR A 491 -48.70 -4.13 4.42
CA TYR A 491 -48.51 -4.68 3.06
C TYR A 491 -49.54 -5.77 2.78
N ALA A 492 -50.80 -5.53 3.12
CA ALA A 492 -51.88 -6.47 2.88
C ALA A 492 -52.05 -6.80 1.37
N PRO A 493 -52.35 -8.06 1.01
CA PRO A 493 -52.58 -9.20 1.90
C PRO A 493 -51.30 -9.92 2.35
N PHE A 494 -50.13 -9.54 1.85
CA PHE A 494 -48.88 -10.31 1.98
C PHE A 494 -48.25 -10.26 3.37
N LEU A 495 -48.26 -9.08 4.00
CA LEU A 495 -47.65 -8.88 5.31
C LEU A 495 -48.35 -7.76 6.10
N PRO A 496 -49.25 -8.12 7.03
CA PRO A 496 -49.94 -7.15 7.87
C PRO A 496 -48.98 -6.34 8.73
N LYS A 497 -49.37 -5.11 9.06
CA LYS A 497 -48.63 -4.26 10.00
C LYS A 497 -48.41 -4.98 11.35
N ASN A 498 -47.23 -4.78 11.95
CA ASN A 498 -46.75 -5.40 13.19
C ASN A 498 -46.47 -6.91 13.11
N THR A 499 -46.48 -7.51 11.92
CA THR A 499 -46.04 -8.91 11.77
C THR A 499 -44.55 -9.03 12.03
N SER A 500 -44.15 -9.99 12.87
CA SER A 500 -42.75 -10.27 13.19
C SER A 500 -42.23 -11.46 12.39
N LEU A 501 -41.11 -11.28 11.69
CA LEU A 501 -40.44 -12.30 10.90
C LEU A 501 -39.06 -12.58 11.48
N GLY A 502 -38.67 -13.84 11.57
CA GLY A 502 -37.29 -14.21 11.93
C GLY A 502 -36.44 -14.27 10.67
N VAL A 503 -35.30 -13.58 10.63
CA VAL A 503 -34.35 -13.63 9.52
C VAL A 503 -33.07 -14.29 9.97
N ARG A 504 -32.57 -15.20 9.15
CA ARG A 504 -31.30 -15.86 9.35
C ARG A 504 -30.50 -15.87 8.05
N TYR A 505 -29.20 -15.62 8.16
CA TYR A 505 -28.26 -15.83 7.08
C TYR A 505 -27.02 -16.57 7.58
N SER A 506 -26.56 -17.58 6.85
CA SER A 506 -25.22 -18.17 7.02
C SER A 506 -24.69 -18.65 5.67
N LYS A 507 -23.37 -18.80 5.54
CA LYS A 507 -22.75 -19.28 4.30
C LYS A 507 -23.26 -20.67 3.88
N ASP A 508 -23.47 -21.57 4.83
CA ASP A 508 -23.93 -22.94 4.54
C ASP A 508 -25.46 -23.03 4.38
N GLY A 509 -26.19 -22.26 5.19
CA GLY A 509 -27.67 -22.32 5.25
C GLY A 509 -28.39 -21.35 4.32
N GLY A 510 -27.66 -20.44 3.67
CA GLY A 510 -28.23 -19.38 2.84
C GLY A 510 -29.04 -18.36 3.65
N PHE A 511 -29.78 -17.52 2.93
CA PHE A 511 -30.77 -16.57 3.45
C PHE A 511 -32.11 -17.27 3.71
N GLN A 512 -32.65 -17.09 4.90
CA GLN A 512 -33.87 -17.72 5.38
C GLN A 512 -34.77 -16.70 6.07
N ILE A 513 -36.06 -16.79 5.81
CA ILE A 513 -37.10 -16.10 6.58
C ILE A 513 -38.01 -17.14 7.21
N THR A 514 -38.30 -16.95 8.49
CA THR A 514 -39.16 -17.80 9.30
C THR A 514 -40.35 -16.99 9.80
N HIS A 515 -41.44 -17.69 10.11
CA HIS A 515 -42.70 -17.10 10.58
C HIS A 515 -43.38 -16.17 9.56
N TRP A 516 -43.15 -16.38 8.26
CA TRP A 516 -43.92 -15.70 7.22
C TRP A 516 -45.38 -16.22 7.25
N PRO A 517 -46.40 -15.34 7.36
CA PRO A 517 -47.79 -15.77 7.45
C PRO A 517 -48.31 -16.28 6.10
N ASN A 518 -49.15 -17.31 6.13
CA ASN A 518 -49.93 -17.69 4.94
C ASN A 518 -50.94 -16.57 4.64
N PHE A 519 -51.18 -16.30 3.36
CA PHE A 519 -52.14 -15.28 2.94
C PHE A 519 -53.01 -15.75 1.78
N GLU A 520 -54.20 -15.17 1.67
CA GLU A 520 -55.08 -15.33 0.53
C GLU A 520 -54.79 -14.26 -0.52
N TYR A 521 -54.65 -14.69 -1.77
CA TYR A 521 -54.31 -13.83 -2.90
C TYR A 521 -55.27 -14.09 -4.06
N LEU A 522 -56.12 -13.10 -4.36
CA LEU A 522 -57.08 -13.17 -5.45
C LEU A 522 -56.49 -12.51 -6.69
N THR A 523 -56.30 -13.26 -7.77
CA THR A 523 -55.69 -12.75 -9.00
C THR A 523 -56.35 -13.34 -10.26
N LYS A 524 -56.12 -12.66 -11.39
CA LYS A 524 -56.45 -13.12 -12.75
C LYS A 524 -55.20 -13.48 -13.55
N ALA A 525 -54.04 -13.62 -12.88
CA ALA A 525 -52.75 -13.89 -13.51
C ALA A 525 -52.75 -15.11 -14.44
N ILE A 526 -53.54 -16.14 -14.11
CA ILE A 526 -53.69 -17.33 -14.95
C ILE A 526 -55.05 -17.28 -15.66
N ASP A 527 -55.01 -17.17 -16.99
CA ASP A 527 -56.17 -17.46 -17.84
C ASP A 527 -56.24 -18.97 -18.10
N PHE A 528 -56.87 -19.69 -17.15
CA PHE A 528 -57.02 -21.14 -17.19
C PHE A 528 -57.70 -21.63 -18.48
N ILE A 529 -58.61 -20.82 -19.04
CA ILE A 529 -59.38 -21.19 -20.24
C ILE A 529 -58.50 -21.08 -21.48
N LYS A 530 -57.85 -19.92 -21.67
CA LYS A 530 -56.94 -19.72 -22.80
C LYS A 530 -55.78 -20.72 -22.77
N THR A 531 -55.28 -21.03 -21.58
CA THR A 531 -54.21 -22.02 -21.40
C THR A 531 -54.69 -23.45 -21.69
N LEU A 532 -55.91 -23.81 -21.29
CA LEU A 532 -56.54 -25.10 -21.64
C LEU A 532 -56.82 -25.22 -23.14
N GLN A 533 -57.30 -24.16 -23.79
CA GLN A 533 -57.48 -24.11 -25.24
C GLN A 533 -56.15 -24.31 -25.98
N LYS A 534 -55.09 -23.65 -25.50
CA LYS A 534 -53.72 -23.84 -26.02
C LYS A 534 -53.28 -25.30 -25.89
N LEU A 535 -53.35 -25.87 -24.70
CA LEU A 535 -52.99 -27.29 -24.46
C LEU A 535 -53.81 -28.26 -25.32
N SER A 536 -55.10 -27.98 -25.52
CA SER A 536 -55.96 -28.78 -26.38
C SER A 536 -55.61 -28.66 -27.87
N SER A 537 -55.18 -27.47 -28.33
CA SER A 537 -54.75 -27.25 -29.71
C SER A 537 -53.43 -27.94 -30.06
N GLU A 538 -52.59 -28.19 -29.05
CA GLU A 538 -51.30 -28.89 -29.14
C GLU A 538 -51.42 -30.43 -28.95
N GLY A 539 -52.62 -30.93 -28.64
CA GLY A 539 -52.91 -32.35 -28.42
C GLY A 539 -52.85 -33.24 -29.68
N LYS A 540 -53.00 -34.57 -29.50
CA LYS A 540 -52.89 -35.57 -30.58
C LYS A 540 -53.73 -35.22 -31.83
N PRO A 541 -53.16 -35.23 -33.04
CA PRO A 541 -53.91 -34.95 -34.27
C PRO A 541 -54.98 -36.02 -34.51
N GLY A 542 -56.24 -35.58 -34.68
CA GLY A 542 -57.41 -36.44 -34.92
C GLY A 542 -58.52 -36.39 -33.87
N CYS A 543 -58.30 -35.75 -32.71
CA CYS A 543 -59.25 -35.71 -31.60
C CYS A 543 -60.18 -34.48 -31.53
N GLY A 544 -60.19 -33.57 -32.53
CA GLY A 544 -60.94 -32.30 -32.47
C GLY A 544 -60.25 -31.22 -31.61
N GLN A 545 -60.71 -29.97 -31.66
CA GLN A 545 -60.18 -28.83 -30.88
C GLN A 545 -61.29 -28.14 -30.08
N LEU A 546 -60.96 -27.54 -28.94
CA LEU A 546 -61.89 -26.75 -28.12
C LEU A 546 -62.16 -25.33 -28.69
N ALA A 547 -62.34 -25.19 -30.00
CA ALA A 547 -62.43 -23.89 -30.68
C ALA A 547 -63.68 -23.06 -30.32
N ASP A 548 -64.78 -23.71 -29.94
CA ASP A 548 -66.05 -23.06 -29.56
C ASP A 548 -66.20 -22.81 -28.04
N PHE A 549 -65.14 -23.08 -27.27
CA PHE A 549 -65.17 -22.98 -25.81
C PHE A 549 -65.03 -21.52 -25.35
N ALA A 550 -66.04 -20.68 -25.56
CA ALA A 550 -66.03 -19.26 -25.22
C ALA A 550 -66.92 -18.94 -24.00
N PHE A 551 -66.35 -18.24 -23.01
CA PHE A 551 -67.05 -17.80 -21.80
C PHE A 551 -67.63 -16.40 -21.91
N ASN A 552 -68.83 -16.22 -21.36
CA ASN A 552 -69.39 -14.90 -21.05
C ASN A 552 -69.19 -14.50 -19.57
N THR A 553 -68.47 -15.30 -18.77
CA THR A 553 -68.31 -15.11 -17.31
C THR A 553 -66.85 -15.31 -16.89
N LEU A 554 -66.29 -14.33 -16.16
CA LEU A 554 -64.88 -14.33 -15.75
C LEU A 554 -64.61 -15.30 -14.59
N LEU A 555 -63.76 -16.31 -14.82
CA LEU A 555 -63.16 -17.11 -13.75
C LEU A 555 -62.15 -16.27 -12.97
N LYS A 556 -62.28 -16.24 -11.65
CA LYS A 556 -61.27 -15.69 -10.74
C LYS A 556 -60.56 -16.86 -10.05
N SER A 557 -59.28 -16.69 -9.73
CA SER A 557 -58.52 -17.70 -8.99
C SER A 557 -58.13 -17.13 -7.63
N SER A 558 -58.48 -17.84 -6.56
CA SER A 558 -58.04 -17.53 -5.20
C SER A 558 -56.96 -18.52 -4.80
N PHE A 559 -55.83 -18.01 -4.33
CA PHE A 559 -54.69 -18.80 -3.89
C PHE A 559 -54.48 -18.62 -2.39
N THR A 560 -54.29 -19.71 -1.66
CA THR A 560 -53.74 -19.68 -0.31
C THR A 560 -52.26 -20.00 -0.42
N ILE A 561 -51.42 -18.98 -0.26
CA ILE A 561 -49.98 -19.06 -0.54
C ILE A 561 -49.19 -19.10 0.77
N SER A 562 -48.27 -20.05 0.87
CA SER A 562 -47.16 -20.05 1.82
C SER A 562 -45.88 -19.62 1.09
N VAL A 563 -45.04 -18.87 1.79
CA VAL A 563 -43.82 -18.29 1.24
C VAL A 563 -42.62 -18.84 1.99
N SER A 564 -41.63 -19.30 1.24
CA SER A 564 -40.30 -19.60 1.76
C SER A 564 -39.22 -19.00 0.87
N PHE A 565 -37.97 -19.03 1.35
CA PHE A 565 -36.83 -18.47 0.63
C PHE A 565 -35.77 -19.55 0.47
N SER A 566 -35.12 -19.55 -0.68
CA SER A 566 -33.98 -20.43 -0.97
C SER A 566 -32.84 -19.61 -1.56
N THR A 567 -31.61 -19.99 -1.26
CA THR A 567 -30.42 -19.34 -1.82
C THR A 567 -29.80 -20.24 -2.86
N GLN A 568 -29.53 -19.68 -4.04
CA GLN A 568 -28.85 -20.34 -5.16
C GLN A 568 -27.58 -19.55 -5.51
N SER A 569 -26.71 -20.11 -6.36
CA SER A 569 -25.43 -19.48 -6.74
C SER A 569 -25.58 -18.09 -7.39
N ASN A 570 -26.77 -17.77 -7.90
CA ASN A 570 -27.09 -16.53 -8.59
C ASN A 570 -27.95 -15.54 -7.75
N GLY A 571 -28.32 -15.86 -6.50
CA GLY A 571 -29.14 -14.97 -5.66
C GLY A 571 -30.11 -15.68 -4.73
N VAL A 572 -31.07 -14.92 -4.20
CA VAL A 572 -32.18 -15.45 -3.40
C VAL A 572 -33.40 -15.64 -4.30
N SER A 573 -34.06 -16.80 -4.17
CA SER A 573 -35.32 -17.07 -4.84
C SER A 573 -36.45 -17.21 -3.82
N LEU A 574 -37.57 -16.54 -4.11
CA LEU A 574 -38.84 -16.71 -3.42
C LEU A 574 -39.48 -18.02 -3.88
N GLN A 575 -39.86 -18.87 -2.94
CA GLN A 575 -40.50 -20.15 -3.20
C GLN A 575 -41.96 -20.06 -2.75
N LEU A 576 -42.87 -20.22 -3.71
CA LEU A 576 -44.30 -20.23 -3.46
C LEU A 576 -44.82 -21.66 -3.45
N ASP A 577 -45.58 -22.00 -2.42
CA ASP A 577 -46.29 -23.26 -2.29
C ASP A 577 -47.65 -23.02 -1.68
N GLY A 578 -48.61 -23.93 -1.84
CA GLY A 578 -49.94 -23.79 -1.26
C GLY A 578 -51.03 -24.48 -2.06
N ASN A 579 -52.23 -23.89 -2.02
CA ASN A 579 -53.42 -24.40 -2.69
C ASN A 579 -54.13 -23.30 -3.47
N TYR A 580 -54.91 -23.67 -4.48
CA TYR A 580 -55.73 -22.74 -5.24
C TYR A 580 -57.15 -23.26 -5.46
N THR A 581 -58.08 -22.33 -5.59
CA THR A 581 -59.50 -22.57 -5.87
C THR A 581 -59.95 -21.64 -6.98
N LEU A 582 -60.74 -22.16 -7.90
CA LEU A 582 -61.34 -21.36 -8.97
C LEU A 582 -62.73 -20.87 -8.53
N LEU A 583 -63.08 -19.63 -8.84
CA LEU A 583 -64.34 -19.00 -8.48
C LEU A 583 -65.11 -18.51 -9.72
N ILE A 584 -66.42 -18.73 -9.72
CA ILE A 584 -67.38 -18.14 -10.67
C ILE A 584 -68.39 -17.31 -9.87
N ALA A 585 -68.57 -16.04 -10.24
CA ALA A 585 -69.48 -15.12 -9.53
C ALA A 585 -69.30 -15.15 -7.99
N ASP A 586 -68.04 -15.20 -7.55
CA ASP A 586 -67.59 -15.27 -6.16
C ASP A 586 -68.01 -16.53 -5.38
N THR A 587 -68.45 -17.58 -6.08
CA THR A 587 -68.68 -18.93 -5.54
C THR A 587 -67.55 -19.88 -5.96
N ALA A 588 -66.98 -20.63 -5.02
CA ALA A 588 -65.94 -21.61 -5.29
C ALA A 588 -66.47 -22.77 -6.15
N LEU A 589 -65.70 -23.16 -7.16
CA LEU A 589 -66.03 -24.26 -8.08
C LEU A 589 -65.90 -25.64 -7.47
N THR A 590 -65.10 -25.78 -6.41
CA THR A 590 -64.85 -27.05 -5.73
C THR A 590 -65.02 -26.86 -4.22
N ALA A 591 -65.49 -27.91 -3.55
CA ALA A 591 -65.51 -27.95 -2.09
C ALA A 591 -64.09 -28.12 -1.49
N VAL A 592 -63.15 -28.64 -2.29
CA VAL A 592 -61.76 -28.94 -1.89
C VAL A 592 -60.78 -28.10 -2.74
N ALA A 593 -59.82 -27.45 -2.08
CA ALA A 593 -58.77 -26.67 -2.74
C ALA A 593 -57.75 -27.60 -3.44
N ILE A 594 -57.26 -27.20 -4.61
CA ILE A 594 -56.30 -27.98 -5.40
C ILE A 594 -54.88 -27.62 -4.95
N PRO A 595 -54.01 -28.59 -4.61
CA PRO A 595 -52.63 -28.30 -4.25
C PRO A 595 -51.84 -27.77 -5.44
N PHE A 596 -50.80 -27.00 -5.16
CA PHE A 596 -49.86 -26.55 -6.18
C PHE A 596 -49.22 -27.78 -6.85
N PRO A 597 -49.02 -27.75 -8.18
CA PRO A 597 -48.40 -28.87 -8.92
C PRO A 597 -46.92 -29.07 -8.55
N GLY A 598 -46.29 -28.06 -7.95
CA GLY A 598 -44.93 -28.05 -7.45
C GLY A 598 -44.58 -26.65 -6.94
N ILE A 599 -43.42 -26.52 -6.28
CA ILE A 599 -42.94 -25.23 -5.74
C ILE A 599 -42.63 -24.28 -6.92
N VAL A 600 -43.21 -23.08 -6.90
CA VAL A 600 -42.94 -22.04 -7.90
C VAL A 600 -41.81 -21.15 -7.40
N SER A 601 -40.65 -21.22 -8.08
CA SER A 601 -39.44 -20.47 -7.72
C SER A 601 -39.32 -19.17 -8.50
N ILE A 602 -39.18 -18.05 -7.80
CA ILE A 602 -39.03 -16.71 -8.39
C ILE A 602 -37.67 -16.13 -8.00
N PRO A 603 -36.74 -15.94 -8.94
CA PRO A 603 -35.48 -15.27 -8.65
C PRO A 603 -35.75 -13.81 -8.30
N LEU A 604 -35.32 -13.37 -7.11
CA LEU A 604 -35.45 -12.00 -6.66
C LEU A 604 -34.16 -11.23 -6.95
N PRO A 605 -34.19 -10.13 -7.73
CA PRO A 605 -33.04 -9.25 -7.82
C PRO A 605 -32.83 -8.52 -6.49
N ASN A 606 -31.61 -8.08 -6.20
CA ASN A 606 -31.31 -7.26 -5.02
C ASN A 606 -32.06 -5.92 -5.02
N THR A 607 -32.60 -5.50 -6.18
CA THR A 607 -33.45 -4.32 -6.34
C THR A 607 -34.95 -4.58 -6.15
N ALA A 608 -35.34 -5.78 -5.72
CA ALA A 608 -36.75 -6.12 -5.51
C ALA A 608 -37.38 -5.25 -4.42
N LYS A 609 -38.58 -4.75 -4.71
CA LYS A 609 -39.38 -3.94 -3.78
C LYS A 609 -40.52 -4.75 -3.19
N LEU A 610 -40.75 -4.63 -1.89
CA LEU A 610 -41.87 -5.30 -1.22
C LEU A 610 -43.23 -4.85 -1.78
N SER A 611 -43.35 -3.58 -2.19
CA SER A 611 -44.54 -3.04 -2.84
C SER A 611 -44.86 -3.69 -4.20
N GLU A 612 -43.86 -4.28 -4.86
CA GLU A 612 -44.00 -4.95 -6.16
C GLU A 612 -44.16 -6.47 -6.02
N LEU A 613 -44.23 -6.99 -4.78
CA LEU A 613 -44.32 -8.43 -4.50
C LEU A 613 -45.50 -9.09 -5.23
N GLY A 614 -46.67 -8.45 -5.25
CA GLY A 614 -47.84 -8.94 -5.99
C GLY A 614 -47.57 -9.14 -7.48
N ALA A 615 -46.88 -8.19 -8.12
CA ALA A 615 -46.51 -8.28 -9.54
C ALA A 615 -45.50 -9.40 -9.81
N TYR A 616 -44.55 -9.64 -8.90
CA TYR A 616 -43.64 -10.78 -8.99
C TYR A 616 -44.39 -12.12 -8.89
N ILE A 617 -45.33 -12.22 -7.95
CA ILE A 617 -46.18 -13.41 -7.78
C ILE A 617 -47.05 -13.62 -9.03
N ASP A 618 -47.74 -12.58 -9.53
CA ASP A 618 -48.59 -12.67 -10.71
C ASP A 618 -47.82 -13.18 -11.93
N LYS A 619 -46.65 -12.60 -12.21
CA LYS A 619 -45.79 -13.03 -13.32
C LYS A 619 -45.34 -14.48 -13.18
N ALA A 620 -45.02 -14.92 -11.97
CA ALA A 620 -44.59 -16.30 -11.73
C ALA A 620 -45.74 -17.30 -11.88
N LEU A 621 -46.93 -16.94 -11.39
CA LEU A 621 -48.14 -17.75 -11.59
C LEU A 621 -48.51 -17.83 -13.08
N GLU A 622 -48.39 -16.72 -13.84
CA GLU A 622 -48.60 -16.70 -15.28
C GLU A 622 -47.60 -17.61 -16.02
N GLN A 623 -46.31 -17.57 -15.67
CA GLN A 623 -45.29 -18.46 -16.26
C GLN A 623 -45.52 -19.94 -15.91
N ALA A 624 -46.07 -20.22 -14.73
CA ALA A 624 -46.43 -21.57 -14.29
C ALA A 624 -47.85 -21.99 -14.70
N ALA A 625 -48.58 -21.15 -15.45
CA ALA A 625 -50.00 -21.35 -15.79
C ALA A 625 -50.30 -22.75 -16.34
N GLU A 626 -49.44 -23.26 -17.22
CA GLU A 626 -49.58 -24.59 -17.81
C GLU A 626 -49.57 -25.70 -16.76
N SER A 627 -48.66 -25.62 -15.78
CA SER A 627 -48.57 -26.61 -14.69
C SER A 627 -49.79 -26.57 -13.79
N PHE A 628 -50.33 -25.38 -13.51
CA PHE A 628 -51.57 -25.23 -12.75
C PHE A 628 -52.79 -25.78 -13.51
N VAL A 629 -52.87 -25.57 -14.82
CA VAL A 629 -53.93 -26.16 -15.65
C VAL A 629 -53.79 -27.67 -15.73
N GLN A 630 -52.57 -28.21 -15.82
CA GLN A 630 -52.33 -29.66 -15.73
C GLN A 630 -52.71 -30.23 -14.35
N GLY A 631 -52.44 -29.50 -13.26
CA GLY A 631 -52.89 -29.86 -11.91
C GLY A 631 -54.41 -29.92 -11.81
N LEU A 632 -55.10 -28.95 -12.41
CA LEU A 632 -56.56 -28.93 -12.53
C LEU A 632 -57.08 -30.13 -13.34
N LEU A 633 -56.45 -30.43 -14.48
CA LEU A 633 -56.83 -31.56 -15.35
C LEU A 633 -56.65 -32.93 -14.68
N LYS A 634 -55.66 -33.06 -13.78
CA LYS A 634 -55.43 -34.26 -12.97
C LYS A 634 -56.42 -34.40 -11.80
N ASN A 635 -57.11 -33.32 -11.42
CA ASN A 635 -58.15 -33.37 -10.39
C ASN A 635 -59.51 -33.67 -11.05
N SER A 636 -59.91 -34.95 -11.03
CA SER A 636 -61.10 -35.46 -11.71
C SER A 636 -62.40 -34.77 -11.27
N GLU A 637 -62.53 -34.39 -10.00
CA GLU A 637 -63.70 -33.68 -9.47
C GLU A 637 -63.75 -32.22 -9.95
N ALA A 638 -62.62 -31.52 -9.88
CA ALA A 638 -62.51 -30.11 -10.26
C ALA A 638 -62.73 -29.90 -11.75
N ILE A 639 -62.10 -30.73 -12.59
CA ILE A 639 -62.27 -30.65 -14.04
C ILE A 639 -63.67 -31.06 -14.48
N ALA A 640 -64.29 -32.05 -13.82
CA ALA A 640 -65.66 -32.45 -14.09
C ALA A 640 -66.66 -31.34 -13.78
N THR A 641 -66.50 -30.68 -12.64
CA THR A 641 -67.36 -29.57 -12.21
C THR A 641 -67.17 -28.36 -13.12
N LEU A 642 -65.91 -28.06 -13.49
CA LEU A 642 -65.61 -27.00 -14.46
C LEU A 642 -66.28 -27.33 -15.81
N ILE A 643 -65.99 -28.46 -16.45
CA ILE A 643 -66.58 -28.81 -17.76
C ILE A 643 -68.11 -28.83 -17.71
N ALA A 644 -68.73 -29.38 -16.66
CA ALA A 644 -70.17 -29.42 -16.51
C ALA A 644 -70.82 -28.02 -16.41
N LEU A 645 -70.22 -27.10 -15.63
CA LEU A 645 -70.71 -25.72 -15.48
C LEU A 645 -70.42 -24.85 -16.70
N THR A 646 -69.31 -25.09 -17.39
CA THR A 646 -68.80 -24.27 -18.50
C THR A 646 -69.45 -24.63 -19.85
N ALA A 647 -69.68 -25.93 -20.09
CA ALA A 647 -70.08 -26.45 -21.40
C ALA A 647 -71.56 -26.87 -21.49
N GLY A 648 -72.25 -26.96 -20.35
CA GLY A 648 -73.66 -27.34 -20.28
C GLY A 648 -73.97 -28.63 -21.05
N LYS A 649 -74.85 -28.56 -22.07
CA LYS A 649 -75.23 -29.71 -22.90
C LYS A 649 -74.07 -30.31 -23.73
N ALA A 650 -72.99 -29.56 -23.95
CA ALA A 650 -71.80 -30.01 -24.69
C ALA A 650 -70.70 -30.59 -23.77
N ALA A 651 -70.93 -30.68 -22.46
CA ALA A 651 -69.95 -31.16 -21.48
C ALA A 651 -69.41 -32.56 -21.79
N ALA A 652 -70.30 -33.49 -22.17
CA ALA A 652 -69.90 -34.86 -22.53
C ALA A 652 -69.02 -34.91 -23.78
N SER A 653 -69.31 -34.08 -24.80
CA SER A 653 -68.47 -34.01 -26.00
C SER A 653 -67.11 -33.39 -25.73
N TYR A 654 -67.00 -32.35 -24.90
CA TYR A 654 -65.70 -31.76 -24.57
C TYR A 654 -64.86 -32.62 -23.63
N ALA A 655 -65.48 -33.35 -22.69
CA ALA A 655 -64.78 -34.36 -21.89
C ALA A 655 -64.25 -35.50 -22.78
N ALA A 656 -65.02 -35.96 -23.77
CA ALA A 656 -64.57 -36.95 -24.74
C ALA A 656 -63.39 -36.45 -25.59
N THR A 657 -63.41 -35.18 -26.02
CA THR A 657 -62.28 -34.54 -26.72
C THR A 657 -61.02 -34.49 -25.85
N LEU A 658 -61.14 -34.05 -24.60
CA LEU A 658 -60.00 -33.96 -23.67
C LEU A 658 -59.45 -35.35 -23.29
N ALA A 659 -60.32 -36.36 -23.14
CA ALA A 659 -59.91 -37.74 -22.89
C ALA A 659 -59.23 -38.38 -24.12
N CYS A 660 -59.73 -38.10 -25.33
CA CYS A 660 -59.09 -38.52 -26.59
C CYS A 660 -57.69 -37.92 -26.73
N GLN A 661 -57.52 -36.66 -26.32
CA GLN A 661 -56.24 -35.96 -26.29
C GLN A 661 -55.31 -36.43 -25.15
N HIS A 662 -55.74 -37.35 -24.29
CA HIS A 662 -55.05 -37.80 -23.06
C HIS A 662 -54.75 -36.68 -22.05
N LEU A 663 -55.55 -35.61 -22.07
CA LEU A 663 -55.41 -34.50 -21.11
C LEU A 663 -56.16 -34.76 -19.80
N ILE A 664 -57.20 -35.61 -19.82
CA ILE A 664 -57.90 -36.11 -18.62
C ILE A 664 -57.98 -37.65 -18.66
N GLU A 665 -58.08 -38.28 -17.49
CA GLU A 665 -58.27 -39.74 -17.39
C GLU A 665 -59.71 -40.15 -17.70
N GLY A 666 -59.90 -41.41 -18.14
CA GLY A 666 -61.23 -41.94 -18.49
C GLY A 666 -62.24 -41.83 -17.34
N ALA A 667 -61.81 -42.05 -16.10
CA ALA A 667 -62.66 -41.91 -14.91
C ALA A 667 -63.12 -40.45 -14.66
N ALA A 668 -62.33 -39.45 -15.07
CA ALA A 668 -62.73 -38.05 -15.00
C ALA A 668 -63.78 -37.71 -16.08
N ALA A 669 -63.68 -38.32 -17.28
CA ALA A 669 -64.70 -38.20 -18.31
C ALA A 669 -66.03 -38.86 -17.91
N ASP A 670 -65.98 -40.02 -17.24
CA ASP A 670 -67.15 -40.68 -16.67
C ASP A 670 -67.78 -39.86 -15.53
N ALA A 671 -66.96 -39.23 -14.69
CA ALA A 671 -67.43 -38.30 -13.67
C ALA A 671 -68.17 -37.11 -14.30
N VAL A 672 -67.63 -36.48 -15.35
CA VAL A 672 -68.30 -35.38 -16.09
C VAL A 672 -69.66 -35.84 -16.63
N ALA A 673 -69.76 -37.06 -17.17
CA ALA A 673 -71.02 -37.59 -17.67
C ALA A 673 -72.07 -37.74 -16.55
N SER A 674 -71.65 -38.12 -15.34
CA SER A 674 -72.53 -38.21 -14.17
C SER A 674 -72.99 -36.85 -13.62
N THR A 675 -72.10 -35.84 -13.55
CA THR A 675 -72.44 -34.49 -13.09
C THR A 675 -73.24 -33.71 -14.13
N ALA A 676 -72.96 -33.90 -15.42
CA ALA A 676 -73.75 -33.31 -16.51
C ALA A 676 -75.17 -33.88 -16.54
N ALA A 677 -75.35 -35.19 -16.28
CA ALA A 677 -76.67 -35.80 -16.14
C ALA A 677 -77.45 -35.24 -14.93
N ALA A 678 -76.78 -35.01 -13.79
CA ALA A 678 -77.39 -34.40 -12.61
C ALA A 678 -77.76 -32.91 -12.83
N ALA A 679 -76.92 -32.13 -13.53
CA ALA A 679 -77.19 -30.74 -13.88
C ALA A 679 -78.32 -30.60 -14.93
N LEU A 680 -78.40 -31.53 -15.89
CA LEU A 680 -79.50 -31.60 -16.86
C LEU A 680 -80.82 -31.98 -16.17
N ALA A 681 -80.79 -32.93 -15.22
CA ALA A 681 -81.96 -33.30 -14.41
C ALA A 681 -82.43 -32.16 -13.48
N ALA A 682 -81.52 -31.37 -12.92
CA ALA A 682 -81.86 -30.18 -12.12
C ALA A 682 -82.44 -29.03 -12.98
N ALA A 683 -81.96 -28.85 -14.20
CA ALA A 683 -82.50 -27.86 -15.16
C ALA A 683 -83.87 -28.28 -15.72
N GLU A 684 -84.11 -29.58 -15.93
CA GLU A 684 -85.41 -30.13 -16.35
C GLU A 684 -86.43 -30.11 -15.19
N ALA A 685 -86.00 -30.34 -13.95
CA ALA A 685 -86.85 -30.21 -12.77
C ALA A 685 -87.28 -28.75 -12.50
N ALA A 686 -86.42 -27.76 -12.76
CA ALA A 686 -86.76 -26.34 -12.64
C ALA A 686 -87.76 -25.85 -13.70
N ALA A 687 -87.91 -26.58 -14.81
CA ALA A 687 -88.87 -26.28 -15.86
C ALA A 687 -90.25 -26.94 -15.66
N ALA A 688 -90.42 -27.84 -14.67
CA ALA A 688 -91.58 -28.74 -14.61
C ALA A 688 -92.48 -28.67 -13.35
N GLY A 689 -92.24 -27.84 -12.33
CA GLY A 689 -93.12 -27.90 -11.14
C GLY A 689 -93.10 -26.71 -10.19
N ALA A 690 -94.25 -26.02 -10.11
CA ALA A 690 -94.63 -25.18 -9.00
C ALA A 690 -95.19 -26.02 -7.84
N ALA A 691 -94.87 -25.60 -6.61
CA ALA A 691 -95.47 -25.96 -5.32
C ALA A 691 -95.11 -27.33 -4.68
N GLY A 692 -94.33 -27.28 -3.58
CA GLY A 692 -94.66 -28.03 -2.36
C GLY A 692 -93.57 -28.88 -1.68
N ALA A 693 -93.09 -28.37 -0.54
CA ALA A 693 -92.42 -29.04 0.60
C ALA A 693 -90.88 -29.25 0.55
N ALA A 694 -90.27 -28.81 1.65
CA ALA A 694 -88.86 -28.48 1.85
C ALA A 694 -88.01 -29.61 2.45
N ALA A 695 -86.70 -29.63 2.17
CA ALA A 695 -85.63 -29.35 3.16
C ALA A 695 -84.22 -29.53 2.55
N ALA A 696 -83.37 -28.52 2.78
CA ALA A 696 -81.90 -28.41 2.55
C ALA A 696 -81.43 -28.45 1.07
N VAL A 697 -80.94 -27.39 0.43
CA VAL A 697 -80.07 -26.28 0.87
C VAL A 697 -80.50 -24.97 0.17
N ALA A 698 -80.79 -23.93 0.96
CA ALA A 698 -81.04 -22.55 0.52
C ALA A 698 -79.80 -21.69 0.84
N GLY A 699 -79.49 -20.57 0.18
CA GLY A 699 -80.23 -19.75 -0.78
C GLY A 699 -79.26 -18.78 -1.47
N THR A 700 -79.60 -17.80 -2.30
CA THR A 700 -80.85 -17.18 -2.79
C THR A 700 -80.37 -16.18 -3.86
N VAL A 701 -80.97 -16.09 -5.05
CA VAL A 701 -81.25 -14.78 -5.70
C VAL A 701 -82.41 -14.92 -6.71
N THR A 702 -83.52 -14.25 -6.42
CA THR A 702 -84.45 -13.60 -7.37
C THR A 702 -84.95 -12.37 -6.57
N ALA A 703 -85.10 -11.14 -7.05
CA ALA A 703 -84.96 -10.47 -8.34
C ALA A 703 -84.77 -8.96 -8.05
N VAL A 704 -84.15 -8.18 -8.95
CA VAL A 704 -84.52 -6.75 -9.14
C VAL A 704 -84.32 -6.37 -10.61
N VAL A 705 -85.42 -5.96 -11.26
CA VAL A 705 -85.45 -5.11 -12.45
C VAL A 705 -85.85 -3.69 -11.99
N ALA A 706 -85.24 -2.70 -12.64
CA ALA A 706 -85.49 -1.25 -12.62
C ALA A 706 -84.89 -0.43 -11.46
N ILE A 707 -84.04 0.53 -11.81
CA ILE A 707 -84.23 2.00 -11.63
C ILE A 707 -82.95 2.70 -12.13
N LEU A 708 -83.00 3.19 -13.37
CA LEU A 708 -82.15 4.27 -13.88
C LEU A 708 -83.09 5.48 -14.02
N ASN A 709 -83.27 6.22 -12.92
CA ASN A 709 -83.64 7.63 -12.87
C ASN A 709 -83.67 8.09 -11.41
N GLY A 710 -82.81 9.06 -11.07
CA GLY A 710 -82.71 9.64 -9.73
C GLY A 710 -81.87 10.90 -9.76
N THR A 711 -82.56 12.03 -9.89
CA THR A 711 -82.09 13.42 -9.96
C THR A 711 -81.49 13.95 -8.65
N GLY A 712 -80.47 14.80 -8.73
CA GLY A 712 -79.98 15.63 -7.63
C GLY A 712 -79.19 16.84 -8.13
N THR A 713 -79.69 18.03 -7.85
CA THR A 713 -79.34 19.34 -8.40
C THR A 713 -78.13 20.01 -7.74
N GLY A 714 -77.33 20.73 -8.54
CA GLY A 714 -76.40 21.77 -8.09
C GLY A 714 -76.20 22.82 -9.19
N THR A 715 -76.66 24.03 -8.94
CA THR A 715 -76.73 25.18 -9.86
C THR A 715 -75.39 25.87 -10.07
N GLY A 716 -75.09 26.27 -11.31
CA GLY A 716 -74.00 27.19 -11.65
C GLY A 716 -74.12 27.68 -13.10
N THR A 717 -74.69 28.86 -13.26
CA THR A 717 -74.98 29.54 -14.53
C THR A 717 -73.72 30.00 -15.27
N GLY A 718 -73.66 29.75 -16.58
CA GLY A 718 -72.68 30.37 -17.48
C GLY A 718 -73.17 30.27 -18.93
N THR A 719 -73.87 31.31 -19.38
CA THR A 719 -74.41 31.48 -20.72
C THR A 719 -73.32 31.62 -21.77
N GLY A 720 -73.38 30.81 -22.83
CA GLY A 720 -72.56 30.97 -24.03
C GLY A 720 -73.24 30.30 -25.22
N THR A 721 -74.18 31.01 -25.84
CA THR A 721 -74.78 30.63 -27.13
C THR A 721 -73.73 30.72 -28.23
N GLY A 722 -73.34 29.56 -28.78
CA GLY A 722 -72.53 29.46 -29.99
C GLY A 722 -73.10 28.37 -30.89
N THR A 723 -74.07 28.74 -31.73
CA THR A 723 -74.46 27.95 -32.90
C THR A 723 -73.33 27.99 -33.91
N GLY A 724 -72.40 27.03 -33.80
CA GLY A 724 -71.42 26.73 -34.82
C GLY A 724 -71.65 25.32 -35.33
N THR A 725 -72.22 25.17 -36.52
CA THR A 725 -72.05 23.96 -37.33
C THR A 725 -70.60 23.91 -37.79
N GLY A 726 -69.69 23.62 -36.87
CA GLY A 726 -68.33 23.25 -37.19
C GLY A 726 -68.34 21.79 -37.60
N THR A 727 -68.21 21.50 -38.89
CA THR A 727 -67.59 20.23 -39.30
C THR A 727 -66.22 20.22 -38.64
N GLY A 728 -66.10 19.55 -37.50
CA GLY A 728 -64.87 19.49 -36.72
C GLY A 728 -63.77 18.91 -37.61
N THR A 729 -62.96 19.79 -38.20
CA THR A 729 -61.81 19.39 -39.01
C THR A 729 -60.77 18.84 -38.03
N GLN A 730 -60.56 17.53 -38.09
CA GLN A 730 -59.50 16.85 -37.35
C GLN A 730 -58.15 17.52 -37.67
N SER A 731 -57.46 18.04 -36.67
CA SER A 731 -56.15 18.69 -36.84
C SER A 731 -55.01 17.78 -36.38
N ALA A 732 -53.87 17.86 -37.06
CA ALA A 732 -52.68 17.12 -36.69
C ALA A 732 -52.14 17.56 -35.30
N PRO A 733 -51.38 16.70 -34.61
CA PRO A 733 -50.64 17.06 -33.40
C PRO A 733 -49.74 18.29 -33.62
N THR A 734 -49.44 19.06 -32.58
CA THR A 734 -48.62 20.28 -32.70
C THR A 734 -47.25 20.09 -32.05
N HIS A 735 -46.22 20.80 -32.52
CA HIS A 735 -44.87 20.82 -31.93
C HIS A 735 -44.26 19.43 -31.64
N PRO A 736 -44.12 18.52 -32.62
CA PRO A 736 -43.42 17.28 -32.38
C PRO A 736 -41.94 17.58 -32.08
N ALA A 737 -41.42 16.97 -31.02
CA ALA A 737 -40.03 17.11 -30.62
C ALA A 737 -39.48 15.79 -30.09
N VAL A 738 -38.22 15.51 -30.40
CA VAL A 738 -37.50 14.36 -29.86
C VAL A 738 -36.59 14.77 -28.70
N ASN A 739 -36.51 13.91 -27.70
CA ASN A 739 -35.49 13.95 -26.67
C ASN A 739 -34.86 12.56 -26.54
N ILE A 740 -33.55 12.49 -26.72
CA ILE A 740 -32.80 11.24 -26.80
C ILE A 740 -31.94 11.12 -25.56
N ASN A 741 -32.08 9.98 -24.87
CA ASN A 741 -31.22 9.59 -23.77
C ASN A 741 -30.59 8.24 -24.09
N ASN A 742 -29.30 8.23 -24.42
CA ASN A 742 -28.58 7.08 -24.97
C ASN A 742 -29.30 6.47 -26.19
N THR A 743 -29.90 5.29 -26.03
CA THR A 743 -30.63 4.56 -27.08
C THR A 743 -32.12 4.82 -27.07
N VAL A 744 -32.66 5.50 -26.06
CA VAL A 744 -34.10 5.75 -25.95
C VAL A 744 -34.45 7.07 -26.64
N VAL A 745 -35.20 6.97 -27.75
CA VAL A 745 -35.75 8.13 -28.46
C VAL A 745 -37.15 8.42 -27.92
N THR A 746 -37.30 9.52 -27.19
CA THR A 746 -38.60 9.97 -26.68
C THR A 746 -39.19 10.98 -27.66
N LEU A 747 -40.29 10.64 -28.32
CA LEU A 747 -41.07 11.58 -29.13
C LEU A 747 -42.13 12.23 -28.25
N THR A 748 -42.22 13.56 -28.28
CA THR A 748 -43.21 14.36 -27.55
C THR A 748 -44.02 15.22 -28.53
N TRP A 749 -45.29 15.49 -28.23
CA TRP A 749 -46.15 16.33 -29.05
C TRP A 749 -47.24 17.01 -28.21
N GLY A 750 -47.72 18.15 -28.72
CA GLY A 750 -48.92 18.83 -28.25
C GLY A 750 -50.21 18.25 -28.81
N GLY A 751 -51.34 18.64 -28.22
CA GLY A 751 -52.67 18.20 -28.66
C GLY A 751 -53.04 18.64 -30.08
N GLY A 752 -54.06 17.98 -30.65
CA GLY A 752 -54.73 18.37 -31.89
C GLY A 752 -56.24 18.29 -31.71
N GLN A 753 -57.00 19.10 -32.44
CA GLN A 753 -58.46 19.18 -32.32
C GLN A 753 -59.13 17.98 -33.00
N GLY A 754 -60.14 17.39 -32.36
CA GLY A 754 -60.95 16.32 -32.95
C GLY A 754 -60.31 14.93 -33.06
N ASN A 755 -59.22 14.66 -32.32
CA ASN A 755 -58.60 13.32 -32.25
C ASN A 755 -59.19 12.50 -31.07
N SER A 756 -59.30 11.18 -31.23
CA SER A 756 -59.64 10.21 -30.17
C SER A 756 -58.44 9.38 -29.69
N GLY A 757 -57.28 9.51 -30.34
CA GLY A 757 -56.02 8.85 -30.01
C GLY A 757 -54.88 9.33 -30.90
N TYR A 758 -53.72 8.67 -30.79
CA TYR A 758 -52.54 8.93 -31.62
C TYR A 758 -51.93 7.64 -32.17
N HIS A 759 -51.12 7.80 -33.21
CA HIS A 759 -50.29 6.76 -33.80
C HIS A 759 -48.92 7.36 -34.07
N ALA A 760 -47.86 6.72 -33.58
CA ALA A 760 -46.49 7.18 -33.73
C ALA A 760 -45.59 6.14 -34.42
N GLN A 761 -44.62 6.60 -35.19
CA GLN A 761 -43.66 5.79 -35.95
C GLN A 761 -42.24 6.34 -35.86
N LEU A 762 -41.26 5.45 -35.99
CA LEU A 762 -39.86 5.78 -36.21
C LEU A 762 -39.42 5.25 -37.58
N LEU A 763 -38.83 6.11 -38.38
CA LEU A 763 -38.43 5.83 -39.76
C LEU A 763 -36.94 6.11 -39.98
N ASP A 764 -36.34 5.36 -40.89
CA ASP A 764 -34.99 5.65 -41.40
C ASP A 764 -34.98 6.78 -42.44
N SER A 765 -33.80 7.11 -42.95
CA SER A 765 -33.59 8.15 -43.97
C SER A 765 -34.29 7.85 -45.31
N ALA A 766 -34.63 6.59 -45.58
CA ALA A 766 -35.37 6.15 -46.76
C ALA A 766 -36.90 6.12 -46.54
N ALA A 767 -37.38 6.66 -45.41
CA ALA A 767 -38.78 6.62 -44.98
C ALA A 767 -39.33 5.20 -44.81
N LYS A 768 -38.48 4.22 -44.51
CA LYS A 768 -38.91 2.89 -44.10
C LYS A 768 -39.28 2.91 -42.62
N VAL A 769 -40.46 2.41 -42.29
CA VAL A 769 -40.88 2.25 -40.88
C VAL A 769 -40.01 1.19 -40.22
N LEU A 770 -39.30 1.60 -39.17
CA LEU A 770 -38.45 0.74 -38.34
C LEU A 770 -39.22 0.22 -37.11
N LEU A 771 -39.94 1.12 -36.45
CA LEU A 771 -40.77 0.82 -35.28
C LEU A 771 -42.11 1.53 -35.39
N ASP A 772 -43.17 0.86 -34.97
CA ASP A 772 -44.56 1.30 -35.11
C ASP A 772 -45.29 1.19 -33.76
N GLN A 773 -46.00 2.24 -33.36
CA GLN A 773 -46.72 2.33 -32.09
C GLN A 773 -48.16 2.84 -32.33
N PRO A 774 -49.07 1.97 -32.79
CA PRO A 774 -50.48 2.32 -32.97
C PRO A 774 -51.25 2.33 -31.64
N GLY A 775 -52.41 3.00 -31.62
CA GLY A 775 -53.38 2.88 -30.52
C GLY A 775 -53.05 3.64 -29.24
N LEU A 776 -52.27 4.73 -29.34
CA LEU A 776 -51.97 5.59 -28.19
C LEU A 776 -53.22 6.37 -27.76
N ALA A 777 -53.47 6.45 -26.46
CA ALA A 777 -54.64 7.12 -25.89
C ALA A 777 -54.62 8.65 -26.11
N ILE A 778 -55.78 9.32 -26.03
CA ILE A 778 -55.92 10.75 -26.31
C ILE A 778 -55.19 11.65 -25.30
N GLU A 779 -54.90 11.15 -24.12
CA GLU A 779 -54.07 11.79 -23.10
C GLU A 779 -52.57 11.65 -23.34
N ALA A 780 -52.14 10.74 -24.22
CA ALA A 780 -50.72 10.54 -24.52
C ALA A 780 -50.13 11.79 -25.19
N ARG A 781 -49.04 12.32 -24.61
CA ARG A 781 -48.27 13.45 -25.15
C ARG A 781 -46.82 13.08 -25.44
N GLN A 782 -46.48 11.82 -25.22
CA GLN A 782 -45.16 11.28 -25.48
C GLN A 782 -45.22 9.78 -25.74
N THR A 783 -44.22 9.27 -26.45
CA THR A 783 -43.93 7.84 -26.57
C THR A 783 -42.42 7.63 -26.65
N THR A 784 -41.96 6.41 -26.43
CA THR A 784 -40.54 6.05 -26.48
C THR A 784 -40.30 4.95 -27.51
N PHE A 785 -39.15 5.02 -28.18
CA PHE A 785 -38.65 4.02 -29.09
C PHE A 785 -37.25 3.61 -28.66
N GLU A 786 -36.99 2.30 -28.56
CA GLU A 786 -35.64 1.78 -28.31
C GLU A 786 -34.88 1.74 -29.64
N PHE A 787 -33.83 2.54 -29.76
CA PHE A 787 -33.04 2.66 -30.98
C PHE A 787 -32.00 1.53 -31.03
N ALA A 788 -32.09 0.67 -32.05
CA ALA A 788 -31.21 -0.47 -32.16
C ALA A 788 -29.77 -0.04 -32.55
N SER A 789 -28.78 -0.58 -31.83
CA SER A 789 -27.38 -0.29 -32.08
C SER A 789 -26.92 -0.70 -33.50
N SER A 790 -27.60 -1.65 -34.15
CA SER A 790 -27.29 -2.14 -35.50
C SER A 790 -27.66 -1.18 -36.64
N TRP A 791 -28.42 -0.11 -36.39
CA TRP A 791 -28.86 0.80 -37.45
C TRP A 791 -27.74 1.77 -37.90
N PRO A 792 -27.59 2.09 -39.18
CA PRO A 792 -26.45 2.87 -39.66
C PRO A 792 -26.44 4.33 -39.16
N THR A 793 -25.31 5.01 -39.27
CA THR A 793 -25.23 6.47 -39.08
C THR A 793 -26.10 7.19 -40.12
N GLY A 794 -26.69 8.34 -39.74
CA GLY A 794 -27.53 9.14 -40.64
C GLY A 794 -28.73 9.78 -39.96
N THR A 795 -29.58 10.40 -40.79
CA THR A 795 -30.79 11.11 -40.35
C THR A 795 -31.97 10.13 -40.21
N TYR A 796 -32.74 10.30 -39.15
CA TYR A 796 -33.94 9.54 -38.84
C TYR A 796 -35.10 10.49 -38.57
N LYS A 797 -36.33 9.95 -38.60
CA LYS A 797 -37.53 10.72 -38.32
C LYS A 797 -38.42 9.97 -37.34
N ALA A 798 -38.89 10.66 -36.31
CA ALA A 798 -40.00 10.20 -35.51
C ALA A 798 -41.24 11.00 -35.92
N GLN A 799 -42.36 10.34 -36.18
CA GLN A 799 -43.59 11.01 -36.63
C GLN A 799 -44.80 10.58 -35.81
N VAL A 800 -45.76 11.49 -35.68
CA VAL A 800 -47.02 11.23 -35.00
C VAL A 800 -48.19 11.81 -35.79
N GLN A 801 -49.30 11.08 -35.82
CA GLN A 801 -50.58 11.54 -36.35
C GLN A 801 -51.69 11.34 -35.31
N GLY A 802 -52.73 12.15 -35.39
CA GLY A 802 -53.94 11.97 -34.59
C GLY A 802 -54.89 10.99 -35.29
N THR A 803 -55.56 10.14 -34.53
CA THR A 803 -56.52 9.15 -35.03
C THR A 803 -57.91 9.44 -34.47
N ASN A 804 -58.96 9.23 -35.26
CA ASN A 804 -60.36 9.31 -34.84
C ASN A 804 -61.19 8.25 -35.59
N ALA A 805 -61.55 7.16 -34.91
CA ALA A 805 -62.19 5.99 -35.50
C ALA A 805 -61.45 5.50 -36.77
N SER A 806 -61.98 5.76 -37.98
CA SER A 806 -61.39 5.36 -39.27
C SER A 806 -60.71 6.51 -40.04
N SER A 807 -60.58 7.71 -39.46
CA SER A 807 -59.85 8.85 -40.05
C SER A 807 -58.55 9.16 -39.30
N ALA A 808 -57.53 9.59 -40.05
CA ALA A 808 -56.24 10.01 -39.50
C ALA A 808 -55.89 11.42 -40.01
N SER A 809 -55.24 12.22 -39.17
CA SER A 809 -54.65 13.49 -39.59
C SER A 809 -53.41 13.27 -40.46
N ALA A 810 -52.86 14.34 -41.04
CA ALA A 810 -51.52 14.28 -41.60
C ALA A 810 -50.47 13.93 -40.52
N TRP A 811 -49.40 13.25 -40.92
CA TRP A 811 -48.22 13.00 -40.09
C TRP A 811 -47.47 14.31 -39.81
N VAL A 812 -46.98 14.45 -38.58
CA VAL A 812 -46.08 15.54 -38.20
C VAL A 812 -44.78 14.93 -37.71
N GLU A 813 -43.67 15.40 -38.29
CA GLU A 813 -42.34 14.78 -38.15
C GLU A 813 -41.45 15.59 -37.21
N ALA A 814 -40.62 14.88 -36.44
CA ALA A 814 -39.48 15.41 -35.70
C ALA A 814 -38.21 14.69 -36.17
N PRO A 815 -37.31 15.38 -36.91
CA PRO A 815 -36.06 14.78 -37.37
C PRO A 815 -35.04 14.68 -36.23
N PHE A 816 -34.21 13.64 -36.29
CA PHE A 816 -33.06 13.45 -35.40
C PHE A 816 -31.94 12.72 -36.16
N GLN A 817 -30.76 12.60 -35.57
CA GLN A 817 -29.61 11.99 -36.25
C GLN A 817 -28.86 10.99 -35.37
N ARG A 818 -28.32 9.93 -35.97
CA ARG A 818 -27.28 9.11 -35.34
C ARG A 818 -25.92 9.67 -35.72
N LEU A 819 -25.07 9.96 -34.74
CA LEU A 819 -23.73 10.48 -35.00
C LEU A 819 -22.84 9.44 -35.70
N PRO A 820 -21.92 9.85 -36.59
CA PRO A 820 -20.93 8.96 -37.17
C PRO A 820 -19.92 8.52 -36.11
N THR A 821 -19.40 7.31 -36.25
CA THR A 821 -18.31 6.79 -35.44
C THR A 821 -17.06 7.67 -35.62
N PRO A 822 -16.37 8.07 -34.53
CA PRO A 822 -15.08 8.76 -34.65
C PRO A 822 -14.10 7.95 -35.51
N ALA A 823 -13.35 8.64 -36.38
CA ALA A 823 -12.35 8.02 -37.24
C ALA A 823 -10.93 8.31 -36.72
N ASP A 824 -9.97 7.51 -37.19
CA ASP A 824 -8.53 7.72 -36.97
C ASP A 824 -8.10 7.76 -35.50
N LEU A 825 -8.71 6.90 -34.65
CA LEU A 825 -8.27 6.76 -33.26
C LEU A 825 -6.85 6.19 -33.22
N ALA A 826 -5.87 7.03 -32.87
CA ALA A 826 -4.46 6.69 -32.83
C ALA A 826 -3.80 7.11 -31.52
N ALA A 827 -2.80 6.35 -31.08
CA ALA A 827 -1.95 6.69 -29.94
C ALA A 827 -0.62 7.29 -30.41
N HIS A 828 -0.13 8.26 -29.65
CA HIS A 828 1.19 8.85 -29.79
C HIS A 828 1.88 8.86 -28.42
N PRO A 829 3.21 8.60 -28.33
CA PRO A 829 3.94 8.72 -27.07
C PRO A 829 3.78 10.11 -26.44
N ASP A 830 3.63 10.17 -25.11
CA ASP A 830 3.63 11.42 -24.35
C ASP A 830 5.03 11.70 -23.81
N ASP A 831 5.83 12.44 -24.59
CA ASP A 831 7.21 12.79 -24.26
C ASP A 831 7.34 13.79 -23.09
N SER A 832 6.23 14.30 -22.54
CA SER A 832 6.25 15.21 -21.39
C SER A 832 6.45 14.49 -20.05
N LEU A 833 6.26 13.17 -20.01
CA LEU A 833 6.38 12.37 -18.80
C LEU A 833 7.82 11.91 -18.58
N THR A 834 8.29 12.05 -17.34
CA THR A 834 9.60 11.52 -16.94
C THR A 834 9.45 10.10 -16.39
N PRO A 835 10.34 9.17 -16.75
CA PRO A 835 10.38 7.83 -16.15
C PRO A 835 10.43 7.91 -14.61
N PRO A 836 9.85 6.93 -13.89
CA PRO A 836 9.34 5.64 -14.39
C PRO A 836 7.97 5.68 -15.06
N ASN A 837 7.24 6.81 -14.95
CA ASN A 837 5.92 6.94 -15.54
C ASN A 837 6.01 7.06 -17.06
N THR A 838 5.02 6.49 -17.75
CA THR A 838 4.90 6.56 -19.21
C THR A 838 3.45 6.82 -19.60
N GLY A 839 3.20 7.30 -20.80
CA GLY A 839 1.86 7.66 -21.23
C GLY A 839 1.76 7.82 -22.73
N VAL A 840 0.52 7.88 -23.19
CA VAL A 840 0.20 8.19 -24.59
C VAL A 840 -0.83 9.29 -24.67
N THR A 841 -0.74 10.09 -25.72
CA THR A 841 -1.81 10.96 -26.18
C THR A 841 -2.61 10.23 -27.25
N LEU A 842 -3.86 9.89 -26.94
CA LEU A 842 -4.83 9.44 -27.93
C LEU A 842 -5.34 10.63 -28.73
N SER A 843 -5.55 10.45 -30.03
CA SER A 843 -6.14 11.46 -30.92
C SER A 843 -7.09 10.83 -31.94
N TRP A 844 -8.08 11.60 -32.39
CA TRP A 844 -9.09 11.17 -33.38
C TRP A 844 -9.62 12.35 -34.19
N THR A 845 -10.31 12.05 -35.28
CA THR A 845 -10.97 13.05 -36.13
C THR A 845 -12.26 13.57 -35.47
N ALA A 846 -12.47 14.89 -35.51
CA ALA A 846 -13.64 15.53 -34.92
C ALA A 846 -14.95 15.09 -35.59
N VAL A 847 -15.94 14.70 -34.79
CA VAL A 847 -17.30 14.38 -35.25
C VAL A 847 -18.17 15.62 -35.24
N GLN A 848 -18.77 15.95 -36.38
CA GLN A 848 -19.71 17.06 -36.50
C GLN A 848 -20.93 16.83 -35.59
N ASN A 849 -21.38 17.88 -34.89
CA ASN A 849 -22.48 17.86 -33.91
C ASN A 849 -22.22 17.05 -32.63
N ALA A 850 -21.01 16.52 -32.42
CA ALA A 850 -20.62 15.98 -31.12
C ALA A 850 -20.41 17.13 -30.12
N LEU A 851 -20.95 16.96 -28.91
CA LEU A 851 -20.73 17.83 -27.76
C LEU A 851 -19.73 17.23 -26.77
N SER A 852 -19.53 15.92 -26.83
CA SER A 852 -18.57 15.19 -25.99
C SER A 852 -18.16 13.86 -26.62
N TYR A 853 -17.07 13.30 -26.11
CA TYR A 853 -16.70 11.91 -26.38
C TYR A 853 -16.64 11.12 -25.08
N VAL A 854 -16.95 9.84 -25.13
CA VAL A 854 -16.77 8.91 -24.01
C VAL A 854 -15.70 7.91 -24.41
N LEU A 855 -14.59 7.89 -23.67
CA LEU A 855 -13.48 6.96 -23.83
C LEU A 855 -13.65 5.82 -22.83
N SER A 856 -13.79 4.61 -23.34
CA SER A 856 -13.81 3.38 -22.54
C SER A 856 -12.46 2.66 -22.67
N SER A 857 -11.97 2.15 -21.55
CA SER A 857 -10.70 1.42 -21.49
C SER A 857 -10.89 0.05 -20.87
N THR A 858 -10.27 -0.97 -21.45
CA THR A 858 -10.28 -2.33 -20.91
C THR A 858 -8.87 -2.92 -20.89
N HIS A 859 -8.62 -3.78 -19.91
CA HIS A 859 -7.41 -4.57 -19.77
C HIS A 859 -7.80 -6.02 -19.49
N ALA A 860 -7.25 -6.97 -20.24
CA ALA A 860 -7.59 -8.39 -20.15
C ALA A 860 -9.12 -8.69 -20.18
N GLY A 861 -9.89 -7.88 -20.92
CA GLY A 861 -11.34 -8.03 -21.07
C GLY A 861 -12.19 -7.45 -19.93
N SER A 862 -11.58 -6.82 -18.91
CA SER A 862 -12.27 -6.09 -17.84
C SER A 862 -12.04 -4.59 -17.95
N THR A 863 -12.97 -3.77 -17.49
CA THR A 863 -12.80 -2.31 -17.42
C THR A 863 -11.55 -1.96 -16.59
N TRP A 864 -10.62 -1.20 -17.17
CA TRP A 864 -9.38 -0.81 -16.47
C TRP A 864 -9.60 0.46 -15.66
N THR A 865 -10.11 1.51 -16.29
CA THR A 865 -10.52 2.77 -15.63
C THR A 865 -12.00 3.07 -15.95
N PRO A 866 -12.71 3.80 -15.07
CA PRO A 866 -14.06 4.25 -15.39
C PRO A 866 -14.08 5.03 -16.70
N ASP A 867 -15.18 4.93 -17.44
CA ASP A 867 -15.38 5.65 -18.69
C ASP A 867 -15.14 7.16 -18.51
N GLN A 868 -14.30 7.73 -19.37
CA GLN A 868 -13.90 9.12 -19.30
C GLN A 868 -14.70 9.96 -20.30
N THR A 869 -15.50 10.88 -19.77
CA THR A 869 -16.24 11.85 -20.58
C THR A 869 -15.37 13.07 -20.90
N LEU A 870 -15.13 13.29 -22.19
CA LEU A 870 -14.32 14.36 -22.75
C LEU A 870 -15.24 15.47 -23.27
N GLN A 871 -15.36 16.54 -22.48
CA GLN A 871 -16.21 17.69 -22.76
C GLN A 871 -15.39 18.98 -22.85
N PRO A 872 -15.84 19.98 -23.62
CA PRO A 872 -15.22 21.29 -23.66
C PRO A 872 -15.34 21.98 -22.29
N THR A 873 -14.28 22.64 -21.84
CA THR A 873 -14.26 23.38 -20.57
C THR A 873 -15.10 24.67 -20.61
N THR A 874 -15.43 25.16 -21.80
CA THR A 874 -16.25 26.36 -22.01
C THR A 874 -17.48 26.03 -22.87
N PRO A 875 -18.69 26.45 -22.48
CA PRO A 875 -19.88 26.29 -23.32
C PRO A 875 -19.71 26.96 -24.69
N GLY A 876 -20.04 26.25 -25.76
CA GLY A 876 -19.95 26.76 -27.15
C GLY A 876 -18.64 26.46 -27.90
N GLN A 877 -17.66 25.82 -27.25
CA GLN A 877 -16.47 25.29 -27.93
C GLN A 877 -16.68 23.85 -28.39
N ALA A 878 -15.96 23.43 -29.43
CA ALA A 878 -15.94 22.03 -29.87
C ALA A 878 -15.28 21.14 -28.80
N PRO A 879 -15.75 19.88 -28.63
CA PRO A 879 -15.13 18.95 -27.69
C PRO A 879 -13.68 18.64 -28.07
N PRO A 880 -12.80 18.35 -27.08
CA PRO A 880 -11.42 18.01 -27.34
C PRO A 880 -11.30 16.72 -28.17
N THR A 881 -10.33 16.68 -29.08
CA THR A 881 -10.02 15.53 -29.95
C THR A 881 -8.73 14.81 -29.54
N ARG A 882 -8.26 15.08 -28.33
CA ARG A 882 -7.07 14.46 -27.74
C ARG A 882 -7.31 14.15 -26.27
N CYS A 883 -6.72 13.04 -25.80
CA CYS A 883 -6.77 12.63 -24.40
C CYS A 883 -5.47 11.95 -24.00
N ASN A 884 -4.89 12.35 -22.86
CA ASN A 884 -3.69 11.71 -22.33
C ASN A 884 -4.10 10.53 -21.45
N VAL A 885 -3.41 9.41 -21.61
CA VAL A 885 -3.56 8.18 -20.83
C VAL A 885 -2.22 7.92 -20.13
N LEU A 886 -2.26 7.83 -18.81
CA LEU A 886 -1.09 7.62 -17.96
C LEU A 886 -0.98 6.13 -17.56
N PHE A 887 0.21 5.57 -17.69
CA PHE A 887 0.60 4.27 -17.17
C PHE A 887 1.64 4.48 -16.07
N ASP A 888 1.18 4.51 -14.82
CA ASP A 888 2.03 4.61 -13.65
C ASP A 888 2.77 3.29 -13.34
N THR A 889 3.52 3.26 -12.24
CA THR A 889 4.29 2.08 -11.83
C THR A 889 3.43 0.89 -11.37
N VAL A 890 2.14 1.09 -11.08
CA VAL A 890 1.24 0.02 -10.61
C VAL A 890 0.35 -0.54 -11.72
N ALA A 891 0.21 0.16 -12.85
CA ALA A 891 -0.59 -0.35 -13.96
C ALA A 891 -0.01 -1.67 -14.53
N PRO A 892 -0.86 -2.67 -14.83
CA PRO A 892 -0.42 -4.01 -15.20
C PRO A 892 0.23 -4.06 -16.58
N ALA A 893 1.02 -5.11 -16.83
CA ALA A 893 1.54 -5.43 -18.16
C ALA A 893 0.48 -6.15 -19.01
N GLY A 894 0.61 -6.09 -20.34
CA GLY A 894 -0.29 -6.73 -21.30
C GLY A 894 -1.11 -5.73 -22.12
N ASP A 895 -2.16 -6.23 -22.76
CA ASP A 895 -2.91 -5.46 -23.76
C ASP A 895 -4.00 -4.59 -23.12
N PHE A 896 -4.05 -3.34 -23.55
CA PHE A 896 -5.05 -2.35 -23.22
C PHE A 896 -5.83 -2.00 -24.47
N SER A 897 -7.16 -2.06 -24.40
CA SER A 897 -8.04 -1.74 -25.51
C SER A 897 -8.83 -0.48 -25.21
N PHE A 898 -8.81 0.46 -26.16
CA PHE A 898 -9.51 1.74 -26.07
C PHE A 898 -10.56 1.85 -27.17
N THR A 899 -11.77 2.24 -26.78
CA THR A 899 -12.87 2.54 -27.72
C THR A 899 -13.47 3.90 -27.41
N LEU A 900 -13.91 4.61 -28.44
CA LEU A 900 -14.47 5.95 -28.30
C LEU A 900 -15.90 6.02 -28.85
N VAL A 901 -16.78 6.74 -28.15
CA VAL A 901 -18.17 7.02 -28.59
C VAL A 901 -18.40 8.52 -28.62
N ALA A 902 -18.99 9.04 -29.70
CA ALA A 902 -19.39 10.44 -29.80
C ALA A 902 -20.81 10.64 -29.26
N HIS A 903 -20.98 11.66 -28.42
CA HIS A 903 -22.26 12.07 -27.83
C HIS A 903 -22.58 13.51 -28.22
N GLY A 904 -23.82 13.76 -28.64
CA GLY A 904 -24.30 15.10 -29.03
C GLY A 904 -25.36 15.63 -28.08
N ASN A 905 -26.32 16.39 -28.63
CA ASN A 905 -27.44 16.95 -27.88
C ASN A 905 -28.62 15.97 -27.77
N SER A 906 -29.73 16.43 -27.19
CA SER A 906 -30.98 15.67 -27.06
C SER A 906 -31.66 15.28 -28.37
N ALA A 907 -31.18 15.74 -29.53
CA ALA A 907 -31.66 15.33 -30.85
C ALA A 907 -30.67 14.41 -31.59
N THR A 908 -29.68 13.86 -30.87
CA THR A 908 -28.70 12.92 -31.42
C THR A 908 -28.68 11.59 -30.68
N VAL A 909 -28.67 10.48 -31.42
CA VAL A 909 -28.29 9.17 -30.89
C VAL A 909 -26.76 9.08 -30.91
N PRO A 910 -26.11 8.58 -29.84
CA PRO A 910 -24.66 8.36 -29.82
C PRO A 910 -24.16 7.50 -30.99
N SER A 911 -22.89 7.68 -31.35
CA SER A 911 -22.27 6.88 -32.41
C SER A 911 -22.13 5.41 -32.01
N LEU A 912 -21.76 4.53 -32.96
CA LEU A 912 -21.15 3.26 -32.57
C LEU A 912 -19.79 3.52 -31.90
N PRO A 913 -19.30 2.60 -31.04
CA PRO A 913 -17.91 2.60 -30.61
C PRO A 913 -16.97 2.49 -31.82
N THR A 914 -15.79 3.10 -31.72
CA THR A 914 -14.70 2.87 -32.68
C THR A 914 -14.25 1.41 -32.67
N GLU A 915 -13.49 1.01 -33.70
CA GLU A 915 -12.64 -0.17 -33.57
C GLU A 915 -11.70 0.01 -32.37
N ALA A 916 -11.45 -1.09 -31.67
CA ALA A 916 -10.60 -1.12 -30.50
C ALA A 916 -9.14 -0.81 -30.86
N LEU A 917 -8.63 0.33 -30.39
CA LEU A 917 -7.19 0.60 -30.43
C LEU A 917 -6.51 -0.22 -29.33
N VAL A 918 -5.62 -1.13 -29.71
CA VAL A 918 -4.89 -1.98 -28.75
C VAL A 918 -3.46 -1.46 -28.54
N LEU A 919 -3.11 -1.24 -27.29
CA LEU A 919 -1.76 -0.89 -26.84
C LEU A 919 -1.21 -1.99 -25.95
N THR A 920 0.00 -2.47 -26.21
CA THR A 920 0.64 -3.51 -25.40
C THR A 920 1.64 -2.88 -24.44
N ARG A 921 1.43 -3.02 -23.14
CA ARG A 921 2.43 -2.65 -22.13
C ARG A 921 3.40 -3.81 -21.92
N LEU A 922 4.69 -3.54 -22.06
CA LEU A 922 5.75 -4.53 -21.83
C LEU A 922 5.74 -5.05 -20.38
N GLY A 923 6.24 -6.27 -20.20
CA GLY A 923 6.43 -6.87 -18.88
C GLY A 923 7.49 -6.13 -18.05
N THR A 924 7.53 -6.49 -16.77
CA THR A 924 8.52 -5.98 -15.82
C THR A 924 9.80 -6.82 -15.91
N PRO A 925 11.01 -6.23 -15.98
CA PRO A 925 12.24 -7.00 -15.85
C PRO A 925 12.33 -7.70 -14.50
N GLU A 926 12.49 -9.03 -14.52
CA GLU A 926 12.54 -9.85 -13.31
C GLU A 926 13.98 -10.23 -12.93
N ASN A 927 14.14 -10.63 -11.66
CA ASN A 927 15.39 -11.14 -11.11
C ASN A 927 16.58 -10.16 -11.29
N LEU A 928 16.32 -8.86 -11.15
CA LEU A 928 17.39 -7.86 -11.16
C LEU A 928 18.36 -8.13 -10.01
N GLN A 929 19.64 -8.21 -10.35
CA GLN A 929 20.77 -8.29 -9.43
C GLN A 929 21.76 -7.19 -9.80
N ALA A 930 22.38 -6.60 -8.78
CA ALA A 930 23.42 -5.61 -8.95
C ALA A 930 24.63 -5.97 -8.08
N THR A 931 25.81 -5.96 -8.68
CA THR A 931 27.08 -6.08 -7.97
C THR A 931 27.97 -4.92 -8.38
N SER A 932 28.72 -4.35 -7.45
CA SER A 932 29.64 -3.25 -7.75
C SER A 932 31.10 -3.71 -7.73
N THR A 933 31.91 -3.02 -8.53
CA THR A 933 33.35 -3.03 -8.40
C THR A 933 33.82 -1.58 -8.56
N GLY A 934 34.37 -1.01 -7.50
CA GLY A 934 34.68 0.41 -7.49
C GLY A 934 33.43 1.26 -7.62
N VAL A 935 33.38 2.10 -8.66
CA VAL A 935 32.23 2.94 -9.04
C VAL A 935 31.34 2.33 -10.13
N THR A 936 31.68 1.16 -10.65
CA THR A 936 30.94 0.51 -11.74
C THR A 936 30.04 -0.57 -11.16
N ALA A 937 28.74 -0.46 -11.41
CA ALA A 937 27.75 -1.49 -11.11
C ALA A 937 27.54 -2.39 -12.34
N THR A 938 27.62 -3.69 -12.13
CA THR A 938 27.18 -4.71 -13.09
C THR A 938 25.75 -5.08 -12.75
N LEU A 939 24.84 -4.83 -13.68
CA LEU A 939 23.42 -5.16 -13.59
C LEU A 939 23.16 -6.45 -14.36
N ARG A 940 22.36 -7.36 -13.78
CA ARG A 940 21.93 -8.60 -14.42
C ARG A 940 20.43 -8.81 -14.20
N TRP A 941 19.68 -9.10 -15.26
CA TRP A 941 18.23 -9.32 -15.19
C TRP A 941 17.75 -10.26 -16.30
N GLN A 942 16.50 -10.73 -16.21
CA GLN A 942 15.89 -11.54 -17.26
C GLN A 942 15.30 -10.68 -18.38
N PRO A 943 15.47 -11.06 -19.66
CA PRO A 943 14.92 -10.32 -20.78
C PRO A 943 13.38 -10.36 -20.78
N VAL A 944 12.77 -9.21 -21.05
CA VAL A 944 11.32 -9.05 -21.23
C VAL A 944 10.96 -9.30 -22.70
N THR A 945 9.96 -10.14 -22.94
CA THR A 945 9.45 -10.41 -24.30
C THR A 945 8.94 -9.13 -24.96
N GLY A 946 9.39 -8.87 -26.19
CA GLY A 946 9.00 -7.70 -26.98
C GLY A 946 9.77 -6.41 -26.65
N ALA A 947 10.63 -6.40 -25.63
CA ALA A 947 11.48 -5.26 -25.33
C ALA A 947 12.68 -5.20 -26.30
N SER A 948 12.98 -4.01 -26.82
CA SER A 948 14.14 -3.78 -27.70
C SER A 948 15.29 -3.06 -27.02
N GLY A 949 15.05 -2.50 -25.83
CA GLY A 949 16.05 -1.78 -25.05
C GLY A 949 15.66 -1.72 -23.58
N TYR A 950 16.58 -1.22 -22.77
CA TYR A 950 16.39 -1.06 -21.33
C TYR A 950 17.01 0.24 -20.85
N GLN A 951 16.47 0.77 -19.76
CA GLN A 951 17.07 1.89 -19.03
C GLN A 951 17.16 1.58 -17.55
N ALA A 952 18.20 2.11 -16.90
CA ALA A 952 18.36 2.12 -15.47
C ALA A 952 17.72 3.37 -14.86
N LEU A 953 16.99 3.16 -13.77
CA LEU A 953 16.51 4.18 -12.85
C LEU A 953 17.42 4.15 -11.63
N ILE A 954 18.08 5.27 -11.35
CA ILE A 954 19.17 5.40 -10.39
C ILE A 954 18.74 6.39 -9.33
N THR A 955 18.63 5.96 -8.09
CA THR A 955 18.32 6.84 -6.95
C THR A 955 19.52 6.86 -6.00
N ASP A 956 20.06 8.05 -5.77
CA ASP A 956 21.19 8.28 -4.87
C ASP A 956 20.74 8.57 -3.42
N ALA A 957 21.71 8.82 -2.54
CA ALA A 957 21.48 9.11 -1.12
C ALA A 957 20.68 10.39 -0.87
N ASP A 958 20.64 11.33 -1.82
CA ASP A 958 19.84 12.56 -1.76
C ASP A 958 18.43 12.35 -2.34
N SER A 959 18.08 11.11 -2.70
CA SER A 959 16.82 10.72 -3.34
C SER A 959 16.57 11.36 -4.72
N ALA A 960 17.63 11.78 -5.42
CA ALA A 960 17.51 12.29 -6.78
C ALA A 960 17.43 11.12 -7.77
N LEU A 961 16.40 11.13 -8.64
CA LEU A 961 16.25 10.14 -9.70
C LEU A 961 17.04 10.54 -10.95
N GLN A 962 17.91 9.66 -11.41
CA GLN A 962 18.61 9.75 -12.69
C GLN A 962 18.23 8.57 -13.58
N VAL A 963 18.17 8.80 -14.89
CA VAL A 963 17.83 7.79 -15.89
C VAL A 963 19.01 7.61 -16.84
N SER A 964 19.36 6.37 -17.15
CA SER A 964 20.45 6.04 -18.07
C SER A 964 20.06 4.90 -18.99
N LEU A 965 20.26 5.05 -20.30
CA LEU A 965 20.07 3.95 -21.26
C LEU A 965 21.13 2.88 -21.05
N LEU A 966 20.70 1.61 -21.06
CA LEU A 966 21.58 0.47 -20.84
C LEU A 966 21.96 -0.18 -22.18
N ASN A 967 23.26 -0.33 -22.40
CA ASN A 967 23.80 -1.17 -23.45
C ASN A 967 23.96 -2.59 -22.90
N ALA A 968 22.91 -3.41 -23.02
CA ALA A 968 22.89 -4.76 -22.49
C ALA A 968 23.43 -5.79 -23.50
N SER A 969 24.18 -6.77 -23.01
CA SER A 969 24.60 -7.96 -23.76
C SER A 969 23.98 -9.22 -23.15
N THR A 970 23.80 -10.26 -23.97
CA THR A 970 23.25 -11.55 -23.52
C THR A 970 24.33 -12.41 -22.89
N GLN A 971 24.07 -12.93 -21.69
CA GLN A 971 24.88 -13.97 -21.05
C GLN A 971 23.97 -15.09 -20.53
N GLY A 972 23.89 -16.18 -21.30
CA GLY A 972 22.90 -17.24 -21.06
C GLY A 972 21.48 -16.70 -21.18
N ASP A 973 20.62 -17.03 -20.21
CA ASP A 973 19.22 -16.58 -20.16
C ASP A 973 19.03 -15.17 -19.57
N ASN A 974 20.11 -14.44 -19.29
CA ASN A 974 20.05 -13.10 -18.69
C ASN A 974 20.69 -12.04 -19.59
N LEU A 975 20.25 -10.81 -19.41
CA LEU A 975 20.91 -9.62 -19.92
C LEU A 975 21.82 -9.03 -18.86
N ILE A 976 22.94 -8.47 -19.30
CA ILE A 976 23.93 -7.82 -18.44
C ILE A 976 24.30 -6.46 -19.01
N ALA A 977 24.37 -5.46 -18.15
CA ALA A 977 24.89 -4.14 -18.50
C ALA A 977 25.82 -3.60 -17.42
N LEU A 978 26.78 -2.79 -17.84
CA LEU A 978 27.65 -2.03 -16.95
C LEU A 978 27.10 -0.61 -16.81
N LEU A 979 27.08 -0.11 -15.59
CA LEU A 979 26.60 1.22 -15.23
C LEU A 979 27.62 1.90 -14.33
N THR A 980 28.21 3.00 -14.81
CA THR A 980 29.12 3.82 -14.00
C THR A 980 28.33 4.79 -13.12
N LEU A 981 28.55 4.73 -11.81
CA LEU A 981 27.91 5.57 -10.80
C LEU A 981 28.87 6.64 -10.29
N LYS A 982 28.34 7.73 -9.73
CA LYS A 982 29.16 8.82 -9.20
C LYS A 982 29.65 8.46 -7.80
N GLY A 983 30.94 8.63 -7.52
CA GLY A 983 31.50 8.37 -6.19
C GLY A 983 32.66 9.30 -5.86
N ALA A 984 32.78 9.68 -4.58
CA ALA A 984 33.93 10.42 -4.06
C ALA A 984 34.94 9.44 -3.44
N PRO A 985 36.25 9.57 -3.72
CA PRO A 985 37.27 8.66 -3.19
C PRO A 985 37.18 8.48 -1.67
N GLY A 986 37.25 7.23 -1.20
CA GLY A 986 37.23 6.89 0.22
C GLY A 986 35.85 6.94 0.88
N LYS A 987 34.76 7.17 0.11
CA LYS A 987 33.38 7.09 0.60
C LYS A 987 32.64 5.94 -0.07
N SER A 988 31.98 5.12 0.74
CA SER A 988 31.00 4.16 0.25
C SER A 988 29.64 4.85 0.10
N LEU A 989 29.02 4.70 -1.06
CA LEU A 989 27.70 5.27 -1.36
C LEU A 989 26.74 4.14 -1.74
N VAL A 990 25.52 4.20 -1.22
CA VAL A 990 24.46 3.26 -1.56
C VAL A 990 23.57 3.89 -2.62
N TYR A 991 23.36 3.16 -3.71
CA TYR A 991 22.44 3.49 -4.79
C TYR A 991 21.31 2.48 -4.83
N GLN A 992 20.09 2.96 -5.07
CA GLN A 992 18.96 2.13 -5.47
C GLN A 992 18.87 2.11 -7.00
N LEU A 993 18.93 0.90 -7.57
CA LEU A 993 18.89 0.68 -9.00
C LEU A 993 17.67 -0.14 -9.38
N ALA A 994 16.91 0.31 -10.38
CA ALA A 994 15.86 -0.47 -11.02
C ALA A 994 16.05 -0.45 -12.54
N VAL A 995 15.52 -1.44 -13.25
CA VAL A 995 15.60 -1.53 -14.71
C VAL A 995 14.20 -1.50 -15.30
N GLN A 996 14.01 -0.74 -16.37
CA GLN A 996 12.75 -0.62 -17.09
C GLN A 996 12.92 -1.06 -18.54
N ALA A 997 11.99 -1.89 -19.03
CA ALA A 997 11.95 -2.35 -20.42
C ALA A 997 11.37 -1.28 -21.35
N LEU A 998 12.02 -1.06 -22.48
CA LEU A 998 11.65 -0.05 -23.48
C LEU A 998 11.22 -0.69 -24.81
N PRO A 999 10.20 -0.12 -25.46
CA PRO A 999 9.80 -0.49 -26.81
C PRO A 999 10.81 0.01 -27.84
N VAL A 1000 10.62 -0.39 -29.10
CA VAL A 1000 11.40 0.14 -30.22
C VAL A 1000 11.12 1.64 -30.34
N ALA A 1001 12.17 2.43 -30.55
CA ALA A 1001 12.03 3.88 -30.72
C ALA A 1001 11.03 4.20 -31.85
N GLY A 1002 10.01 5.00 -31.54
CA GLY A 1002 8.96 5.41 -32.48
C GLY A 1002 7.78 4.44 -32.61
N GLN A 1003 7.77 3.30 -31.89
CA GLN A 1003 6.63 2.39 -31.87
C GLN A 1003 5.55 2.90 -30.91
N SER A 1004 4.40 3.34 -31.43
CA SER A 1004 3.36 3.99 -30.63
C SER A 1004 2.32 3.04 -30.03
N ASN A 1005 2.26 1.78 -30.49
CA ASN A 1005 1.34 0.76 -29.99
C ASN A 1005 1.94 -0.12 -28.88
N VAL A 1006 3.19 0.12 -28.48
CA VAL A 1006 3.85 -0.62 -27.40
C VAL A 1006 4.40 0.38 -26.39
N ILE A 1007 4.08 0.14 -25.12
CA ILE A 1007 4.36 1.05 -24.01
C ILE A 1007 5.44 0.45 -23.12
N ALA A 1008 6.31 1.30 -22.57
CA ALA A 1008 7.33 0.88 -21.62
C ALA A 1008 6.73 0.13 -20.43
N GLY A 1009 7.45 -0.89 -19.97
CA GLY A 1009 7.02 -1.72 -18.84
C GLY A 1009 7.10 -0.97 -17.51
N ALA A 1010 6.58 -1.58 -16.44
CA ALA A 1010 6.88 -1.12 -15.10
C ALA A 1010 8.38 -1.37 -14.77
N PRO A 1011 9.01 -0.56 -13.93
CA PRO A 1011 10.36 -0.83 -13.48
C PRO A 1011 10.43 -2.09 -12.61
N SER A 1012 11.57 -2.78 -12.64
CA SER A 1012 11.85 -3.90 -11.74
C SER A 1012 11.81 -3.47 -10.28
N ASN A 1013 11.76 -4.45 -9.37
CA ASN A 1013 12.08 -4.20 -7.97
C ASN A 1013 13.48 -3.57 -7.87
N ALA A 1014 13.59 -2.52 -7.07
CA ALA A 1014 14.86 -1.83 -6.86
C ALA A 1014 15.81 -2.70 -6.04
N VAL A 1015 17.08 -2.71 -6.43
CA VAL A 1015 18.16 -3.36 -5.69
C VAL A 1015 19.12 -2.30 -5.16
N ASN A 1016 19.58 -2.50 -3.92
CA ASN A 1016 20.62 -1.66 -3.34
C ASN A 1016 21.98 -2.15 -3.83
N VAL A 1017 22.81 -1.24 -4.32
CA VAL A 1017 24.22 -1.51 -4.59
C VAL A 1017 25.08 -0.50 -3.83
N THR A 1018 26.11 -0.99 -3.15
CA THR A 1018 27.08 -0.13 -2.46
C THR A 1018 28.31 0.00 -3.34
N ILE A 1019 28.58 1.20 -3.85
CA ILE A 1019 29.84 1.47 -4.54
C ILE A 1019 30.88 2.00 -3.55
N THR A 1020 32.16 1.73 -3.83
CA THR A 1020 33.27 2.29 -3.08
C THR A 1020 34.26 2.87 -4.08
N ALA A 1021 34.40 4.19 -4.12
CA ALA A 1021 35.37 4.82 -5.00
C ALA A 1021 36.78 4.72 -4.38
N PHE A 1022 37.71 4.11 -5.10
CA PHE A 1022 39.10 3.99 -4.67
C PHE A 1022 39.93 5.18 -5.18
N SER A 1023 40.82 5.69 -4.33
CA SER A 1023 41.75 6.79 -4.66
C SER A 1023 42.84 6.38 -5.64
N SER A 1024 43.21 5.10 -5.68
CA SER A 1024 44.25 4.57 -6.56
C SER A 1024 44.02 3.09 -6.91
N ALA A 1025 44.66 2.63 -7.99
CA ALA A 1025 44.65 1.22 -8.39
C ALA A 1025 45.27 0.30 -7.32
N ALA A 1026 46.27 0.77 -6.57
CA ALA A 1026 46.87 -0.01 -5.48
C ALA A 1026 45.91 -0.21 -4.30
N ASP A 1027 45.12 0.80 -3.96
CA ASP A 1027 44.11 0.70 -2.88
C ASP A 1027 43.00 -0.29 -3.25
N MET A 1028 42.55 -0.24 -4.50
CA MET A 1028 41.60 -1.22 -5.04
C MET A 1028 42.19 -2.63 -5.06
N ALA A 1029 43.44 -2.79 -5.50
CA ALA A 1029 44.13 -4.08 -5.51
C ALA A 1029 44.28 -4.68 -4.11
N LYS A 1030 44.55 -3.85 -3.09
CA LYS A 1030 44.59 -4.25 -1.67
C LYS A 1030 43.24 -4.71 -1.14
N ALA A 1031 42.16 -4.05 -1.55
CA ALA A 1031 40.81 -4.51 -1.20
C ALA A 1031 40.52 -5.88 -1.86
N LEU A 1032 40.84 -6.03 -3.14
CA LEU A 1032 40.60 -7.27 -3.89
C LEU A 1032 41.41 -8.46 -3.34
N ILE A 1033 42.67 -8.25 -2.93
CA ILE A 1033 43.47 -9.35 -2.35
C ILE A 1033 42.98 -9.76 -0.96
N ALA A 1034 42.46 -8.81 -0.16
CA ALA A 1034 41.84 -9.10 1.14
C ALA A 1034 40.56 -9.94 0.99
N GLU A 1035 39.86 -9.80 -0.14
CA GLU A 1035 38.72 -10.62 -0.54
C GLU A 1035 39.14 -11.93 -1.25
N ALA A 1036 40.44 -12.24 -1.29
CA ALA A 1036 41.01 -13.42 -1.93
C ALA A 1036 40.69 -13.56 -3.44
N VAL A 1037 40.53 -12.42 -4.15
CA VAL A 1037 40.33 -12.42 -5.61
C VAL A 1037 41.62 -12.87 -6.30
N GLU A 1038 41.51 -13.78 -7.28
CA GLU A 1038 42.67 -14.27 -8.02
C GLU A 1038 43.29 -13.17 -8.91
N GLY A 1039 44.62 -13.20 -9.07
CA GLY A 1039 45.35 -12.13 -9.79
C GLY A 1039 44.89 -11.90 -11.24
N GLY A 1040 44.50 -12.96 -11.96
CA GLY A 1040 43.91 -12.84 -13.29
C GLY A 1040 42.67 -11.95 -13.30
N ARG A 1041 41.76 -12.19 -12.36
CA ARG A 1041 40.53 -11.41 -12.22
C ARG A 1041 40.80 -9.99 -11.70
N CYS A 1042 41.74 -9.86 -10.76
CA CYS A 1042 42.15 -8.55 -10.23
C CYS A 1042 42.68 -7.63 -11.34
N GLY A 1043 43.52 -8.14 -12.26
CA GLY A 1043 44.05 -7.36 -13.39
C GLY A 1043 42.95 -6.77 -14.28
N GLN A 1044 41.91 -7.56 -14.60
CA GLN A 1044 40.76 -7.09 -15.37
C GLN A 1044 39.99 -5.99 -14.62
N LEU A 1045 39.68 -6.22 -13.34
CA LEU A 1045 38.89 -5.29 -12.52
C LEU A 1045 39.61 -3.95 -12.32
N LEU A 1046 40.94 -3.96 -12.20
CA LEU A 1046 41.75 -2.76 -12.10
C LEU A 1046 41.78 -1.97 -13.41
N LEU A 1047 41.91 -2.65 -14.56
CA LEU A 1047 41.88 -1.97 -15.86
C LEU A 1047 40.50 -1.36 -16.14
N ASP A 1048 39.42 -2.06 -15.78
CA ASP A 1048 38.04 -1.56 -15.92
C ASP A 1048 37.79 -0.32 -15.04
N ALA A 1049 38.33 -0.29 -13.82
CA ALA A 1049 38.18 0.84 -12.90
C ALA A 1049 39.15 2.00 -13.20
N PHE A 1050 40.32 1.71 -13.76
CA PHE A 1050 41.36 2.68 -14.09
C PHE A 1050 41.84 2.47 -15.54
N PRO A 1051 41.08 2.94 -16.55
CA PRO A 1051 41.33 2.64 -17.97
C PRO A 1051 42.68 3.13 -18.49
N ASN A 1052 43.30 4.08 -17.78
CA ASN A 1052 44.57 4.70 -18.16
C ASN A 1052 45.80 3.97 -17.57
N LEU A 1053 45.62 2.81 -16.95
CA LEU A 1053 46.75 2.01 -16.46
C LEU A 1053 47.60 1.49 -17.62
N SER A 1054 48.92 1.58 -17.44
CA SER A 1054 49.92 0.92 -18.28
C SER A 1054 50.30 -0.45 -17.72
N LEU A 1055 51.03 -1.25 -18.51
CA LEU A 1055 51.54 -2.55 -18.09
C LEU A 1055 52.37 -2.47 -16.79
N ASP A 1056 53.27 -1.49 -16.70
CA ASP A 1056 54.15 -1.31 -15.53
C ASP A 1056 53.40 -0.81 -14.29
N THR A 1057 52.42 0.08 -14.49
CA THR A 1057 51.64 0.66 -13.38
C THR A 1057 50.60 -0.32 -12.83
N LEU A 1058 50.02 -1.18 -13.66
CA LEU A 1058 49.19 -2.31 -13.21
C LEU A 1058 50.04 -3.33 -12.44
N ALA A 1059 51.20 -3.72 -12.97
CA ALA A 1059 52.12 -4.64 -12.31
C ALA A 1059 52.54 -4.11 -10.93
N SER A 1060 52.89 -2.83 -10.85
CA SER A 1060 53.25 -2.15 -9.60
C SER A 1060 52.09 -2.08 -8.61
N ALA A 1061 50.87 -1.78 -9.06
CA ALA A 1061 49.69 -1.72 -8.20
C ALA A 1061 49.36 -3.09 -7.59
N MET A 1062 49.42 -4.16 -8.38
CA MET A 1062 49.21 -5.53 -7.89
C MET A 1062 50.32 -5.99 -6.94
N ALA A 1063 51.59 -5.66 -7.24
CA ALA A 1063 52.71 -5.96 -6.37
C ALA A 1063 52.63 -5.23 -5.03
N GLN A 1064 52.29 -3.93 -5.03
CA GLN A 1064 52.08 -3.13 -3.81
C GLN A 1064 50.90 -3.62 -2.96
N ALA A 1065 49.94 -4.31 -3.58
CA ALA A 1065 48.86 -4.96 -2.87
C ALA A 1065 49.25 -6.31 -2.26
N GLY A 1066 50.38 -6.90 -2.67
CA GLY A 1066 50.88 -8.17 -2.13
C GLY A 1066 50.52 -9.40 -2.97
N TYR A 1067 50.10 -9.23 -4.23
CA TYR A 1067 49.97 -10.37 -5.14
C TYR A 1067 51.35 -11.01 -5.38
N ALA A 1068 51.37 -12.31 -5.71
CA ALA A 1068 52.60 -12.96 -6.13
C ALA A 1068 52.91 -12.65 -7.61
N ALA A 1069 54.18 -12.65 -8.01
CA ALA A 1069 54.59 -12.38 -9.38
C ALA A 1069 53.87 -13.26 -10.43
N ALA A 1070 53.60 -14.53 -10.09
CA ALA A 1070 52.84 -15.43 -10.96
C ALA A 1070 51.38 -14.99 -11.15
N ASP A 1071 50.73 -14.46 -10.10
CA ASP A 1071 49.34 -14.00 -10.17
C ASP A 1071 49.24 -12.59 -10.79
N THR A 1072 50.23 -11.73 -10.59
CA THR A 1072 50.37 -10.47 -11.36
C THR A 1072 50.59 -10.74 -12.84
N SER A 1073 51.39 -11.75 -13.19
CA SER A 1073 51.57 -12.18 -14.58
C SER A 1073 50.24 -12.59 -15.23
N LYS A 1074 49.43 -13.40 -14.53
CA LYS A 1074 48.08 -13.75 -14.99
C LYS A 1074 47.19 -12.51 -15.12
N GLY A 1075 47.27 -11.56 -14.18
CA GLY A 1075 46.52 -10.30 -14.22
C GLY A 1075 46.85 -9.45 -15.44
N LEU A 1076 48.15 -9.29 -15.75
CA LEU A 1076 48.64 -8.57 -16.91
C LEU A 1076 48.20 -9.22 -18.22
N LEU A 1077 48.28 -10.55 -18.31
CA LEU A 1077 47.85 -11.32 -19.49
C LEU A 1077 46.31 -11.36 -19.64
N SER A 1078 45.55 -11.27 -18.56
CA SER A 1078 44.09 -11.15 -18.63
C SER A 1078 43.68 -9.77 -19.15
N ALA A 1079 44.33 -8.72 -18.64
CA ALA A 1079 44.12 -7.34 -19.07
C ALA A 1079 44.59 -7.11 -20.52
N TRP A 1080 45.73 -7.69 -20.90
CA TRP A 1080 46.33 -7.58 -22.23
C TRP A 1080 46.85 -8.95 -22.73
N PRO A 1081 45.98 -9.75 -23.40
CA PRO A 1081 46.31 -11.09 -23.86
C PRO A 1081 47.49 -11.16 -24.85
N ASP A 1082 47.67 -10.12 -25.66
CA ASP A 1082 48.68 -10.07 -26.72
C ASP A 1082 50.04 -9.51 -26.27
N THR A 1083 50.27 -9.39 -24.95
CA THR A 1083 51.51 -8.81 -24.41
C THR A 1083 52.74 -9.65 -24.79
N PRO A 1084 53.77 -9.06 -25.42
CA PRO A 1084 55.00 -9.78 -25.76
C PRO A 1084 55.74 -10.29 -24.50
N PRO A 1085 56.34 -11.50 -24.52
CA PRO A 1085 57.03 -12.07 -23.36
C PRO A 1085 58.11 -11.16 -22.76
N ALA A 1086 58.84 -10.41 -23.60
CA ALA A 1086 59.87 -9.48 -23.16
C ALA A 1086 59.30 -8.27 -22.40
N ALA A 1087 58.13 -7.76 -22.81
CA ALA A 1087 57.47 -6.64 -22.13
C ALA A 1087 56.84 -7.09 -20.81
N LEU A 1088 56.24 -8.28 -20.78
CA LEU A 1088 55.73 -8.89 -19.56
C LEU A 1088 56.84 -9.14 -18.53
N ALA A 1089 57.98 -9.67 -18.97
CA ALA A 1089 59.14 -9.90 -18.11
C ALA A 1089 59.74 -8.60 -17.57
N ALA A 1090 59.82 -7.54 -18.38
CA ALA A 1090 60.30 -6.23 -17.93
C ALA A 1090 59.40 -5.63 -16.84
N ALA A 1091 58.08 -5.63 -17.05
CA ALA A 1091 57.11 -5.11 -16.07
C ALA A 1091 57.12 -5.90 -14.76
N LEU A 1092 57.23 -7.24 -14.82
CA LEU A 1092 57.34 -8.08 -13.63
C LEU A 1092 58.67 -7.89 -12.89
N THR A 1093 59.78 -7.73 -13.62
CA THR A 1093 61.10 -7.47 -12.99
C THR A 1093 61.13 -6.12 -12.29
N GLN A 1094 60.46 -5.12 -12.87
CA GLN A 1094 60.32 -3.79 -12.26
C GLN A 1094 59.42 -3.83 -11.01
N ALA A 1095 58.37 -4.65 -11.01
CA ALA A 1095 57.45 -4.80 -9.88
C ALA A 1095 57.96 -5.76 -8.77
N TYR A 1096 58.79 -6.75 -9.11
CA TYR A 1096 59.33 -7.79 -8.20
C TYR A 1096 60.85 -7.97 -8.38
N PRO A 1097 61.69 -7.04 -7.87
CA PRO A 1097 63.14 -7.09 -8.06
C PRO A 1097 63.82 -8.21 -7.26
N ASP A 1098 64.59 -9.08 -7.91
CA ASP A 1098 65.34 -10.25 -7.37
C ASP A 1098 65.88 -10.05 -5.92
N PRO A 1099 65.69 -11.01 -4.99
CA PRO A 1099 66.28 -11.00 -3.65
C PRO A 1099 67.76 -10.62 -3.58
N VAL A 1100 68.58 -11.07 -4.54
CA VAL A 1100 70.02 -10.72 -4.59
C VAL A 1100 70.20 -9.22 -4.86
N GLN A 1101 69.34 -8.64 -5.70
CA GLN A 1101 69.40 -7.23 -6.05
C GLN A 1101 68.97 -6.34 -4.89
N ILE A 1102 67.91 -6.70 -4.17
CA ILE A 1102 67.50 -6.00 -2.93
C ILE A 1102 68.63 -6.07 -1.90
N ALA A 1103 69.24 -7.24 -1.72
CA ALA A 1103 70.36 -7.40 -0.79
C ALA A 1103 71.57 -6.53 -1.21
N ARG A 1104 71.90 -6.46 -2.51
CA ARG A 1104 72.96 -5.58 -3.02
C ARG A 1104 72.66 -4.10 -2.81
N ASP A 1105 71.42 -3.69 -2.96
CA ASP A 1105 70.99 -2.30 -2.78
C ASP A 1105 71.07 -1.90 -1.31
N MET A 1106 70.57 -2.77 -0.41
CA MET A 1106 70.71 -2.61 1.03
C MET A 1106 72.18 -2.54 1.46
N ARG A 1107 73.04 -3.39 0.88
CA ARG A 1107 74.47 -3.38 1.20
C ARG A 1107 75.15 -2.10 0.71
N ARG A 1108 74.81 -1.62 -0.49
CA ARG A 1108 75.32 -0.35 -1.04
C ARG A 1108 74.91 0.84 -0.17
N GLN A 1109 73.78 0.75 0.52
CA GLN A 1109 73.30 1.74 1.49
C GLN A 1109 73.93 1.56 2.88
N GLY A 1110 74.80 0.57 3.07
CA GLY A 1110 75.46 0.30 4.34
C GLY A 1110 74.56 -0.36 5.39
N ALA A 1111 73.42 -0.93 4.99
CA ALA A 1111 72.49 -1.57 5.92
C ALA A 1111 73.12 -2.84 6.53
N PRO A 1112 72.98 -3.08 7.85
CA PRO A 1112 73.46 -4.30 8.48
C PRO A 1112 72.63 -5.52 8.05
N GLY A 1113 73.22 -6.72 8.20
CA GLY A 1113 72.59 -7.96 7.73
C GLY A 1113 71.21 -8.27 8.34
N ALA A 1114 70.96 -7.82 9.57
CA ALA A 1114 69.64 -7.90 10.23
C ALA A 1114 68.55 -7.14 9.47
N ASP A 1115 68.83 -5.91 9.04
CA ASP A 1115 67.89 -5.03 8.34
C ASP A 1115 67.67 -5.52 6.90
N CYS A 1116 68.74 -5.99 6.25
CA CYS A 1116 68.66 -6.64 4.94
C CYS A 1116 67.77 -7.89 4.97
N ALA A 1117 67.98 -8.78 5.94
CA ALA A 1117 67.18 -9.99 6.08
C ALA A 1117 65.70 -9.70 6.39
N GLN A 1118 65.41 -8.67 7.19
CA GLN A 1118 64.05 -8.20 7.46
C GLN A 1118 63.39 -7.59 6.20
N ALA A 1119 64.14 -6.82 5.41
CA ALA A 1119 63.65 -6.32 4.12
C ALA A 1119 63.36 -7.47 3.15
N LEU A 1120 64.22 -8.49 3.10
CA LEU A 1120 64.06 -9.67 2.26
C LEU A 1120 62.87 -10.53 2.66
N ILE A 1121 62.66 -10.82 3.94
CA ILE A 1121 61.50 -11.64 4.39
C ILE A 1121 60.18 -10.87 4.23
N LYS A 1122 60.21 -9.55 4.32
CA LYS A 1122 59.04 -8.69 4.06
C LYS A 1122 58.68 -8.64 2.58
N ALA A 1123 59.69 -8.53 1.69
CA ALA A 1123 59.50 -8.57 0.25
C ALA A 1123 59.17 -9.98 -0.27
N TYR A 1124 59.66 -11.02 0.43
CA TYR A 1124 59.50 -12.42 0.07
C TYR A 1124 59.18 -13.28 1.31
N PRO A 1125 57.91 -13.35 1.72
CA PRO A 1125 57.50 -14.07 2.94
C PRO A 1125 57.78 -15.57 2.91
N VAL A 1126 57.97 -16.15 1.72
CA VAL A 1126 58.19 -17.59 1.49
C VAL A 1126 59.66 -17.98 1.37
N LEU A 1127 60.57 -17.01 1.49
CA LEU A 1127 62.00 -17.23 1.26
C LEU A 1127 62.57 -18.09 2.40
N THR A 1128 63.24 -19.19 2.08
CA THR A 1128 63.81 -20.07 3.11
C THR A 1128 65.09 -19.49 3.70
N ALA A 1129 65.47 -19.94 4.91
CA ALA A 1129 66.74 -19.54 5.54
C ALA A 1129 67.96 -19.81 4.62
N LYS A 1130 67.91 -20.88 3.82
CA LYS A 1130 68.97 -21.22 2.86
C LYS A 1130 69.03 -20.24 1.69
N GLU A 1131 67.88 -19.92 1.09
CA GLU A 1131 67.79 -18.98 -0.04
C GLU A 1131 68.16 -17.57 0.39
N MET A 1132 67.78 -17.16 1.61
CA MET A 1132 68.12 -15.85 2.16
C MET A 1132 69.62 -15.73 2.41
N ALA A 1133 70.23 -16.77 2.99
CA ALA A 1133 71.67 -16.84 3.21
C ALA A 1133 72.43 -16.70 1.88
N SER A 1134 71.98 -17.42 0.84
CA SER A 1134 72.56 -17.36 -0.50
C SER A 1134 72.41 -15.96 -1.11
N ALA A 1135 71.24 -15.33 -0.98
CA ALA A 1135 71.00 -13.99 -1.54
C ALA A 1135 71.89 -12.93 -0.87
N MET A 1136 72.02 -12.98 0.46
CA MET A 1136 72.89 -12.08 1.22
C MET A 1136 74.38 -12.33 0.92
N ALA A 1137 74.80 -13.59 0.80
CA ALA A 1137 76.18 -13.95 0.43
C ALA A 1137 76.53 -13.48 -0.99
N GLN A 1138 75.63 -13.60 -1.96
CA GLN A 1138 75.84 -13.11 -3.33
C GLN A 1138 75.78 -11.58 -3.46
N ALA A 1139 75.12 -10.91 -2.52
CA ALA A 1139 75.23 -9.47 -2.34
C ALA A 1139 76.53 -9.06 -1.63
N GLY A 1140 77.24 -10.05 -1.05
CA GLY A 1140 78.55 -9.97 -0.40
C GLY A 1140 78.52 -9.49 1.04
N TYR A 1141 77.40 -9.66 1.74
CA TYR A 1141 77.42 -9.63 3.21
C TYR A 1141 78.45 -10.64 3.75
N LEU A 1142 78.98 -10.38 4.94
CA LEU A 1142 79.84 -11.35 5.62
C LEU A 1142 79.00 -12.44 6.27
N ALA A 1143 79.62 -13.59 6.56
CA ALA A 1143 78.94 -14.71 7.21
C ALA A 1143 78.32 -14.32 8.57
N ASP A 1144 79.00 -13.47 9.34
CA ASP A 1144 78.51 -12.98 10.64
C ASP A 1144 77.29 -12.04 10.51
N ASP A 1145 77.29 -11.18 9.48
CA ASP A 1145 76.14 -10.32 9.16
C ASP A 1145 74.95 -11.14 8.65
N THR A 1146 75.23 -12.17 7.84
CA THR A 1146 74.21 -13.08 7.33
C THR A 1146 73.63 -13.94 8.44
N SER A 1147 74.46 -14.41 9.39
CA SER A 1147 74.02 -15.12 10.59
C SER A 1147 73.07 -14.26 11.44
N SER A 1148 73.46 -13.00 11.67
CA SER A 1148 72.63 -12.01 12.37
C SER A 1148 71.32 -11.73 11.61
N GLY A 1149 71.38 -11.67 10.28
CA GLY A 1149 70.24 -11.58 9.37
C GLY A 1149 69.25 -12.74 9.51
N LEU A 1150 69.74 -13.97 9.39
CA LEU A 1150 68.93 -15.18 9.50
C LEU A 1150 68.27 -15.29 10.87
N LYS A 1151 68.97 -14.93 11.95
CA LYS A 1151 68.40 -14.94 13.30
C LYS A 1151 67.31 -13.88 13.49
N ALA A 1152 67.44 -12.73 12.81
CA ALA A 1152 66.42 -11.69 12.82
C ALA A 1152 65.18 -12.08 12.03
N ALA A 1153 65.35 -12.70 10.84
CA ALA A 1153 64.24 -13.11 9.98
C ALA A 1153 63.56 -14.41 10.44
N PHE A 1154 64.32 -15.33 11.05
CA PHE A 1154 63.84 -16.62 11.55
C PHE A 1154 64.23 -16.81 13.02
N PRO A 1155 63.52 -16.18 13.98
CA PRO A 1155 63.87 -16.25 15.41
C PRO A 1155 63.86 -17.65 16.02
N ALA A 1156 63.13 -18.58 15.40
CA ALA A 1156 63.01 -19.98 15.82
C ALA A 1156 64.05 -20.93 15.18
N LEU A 1157 64.94 -20.42 14.33
CA LEU A 1157 65.94 -21.24 13.61
C LEU A 1157 66.93 -21.87 14.60
N SER A 1158 67.09 -23.19 14.58
CA SER A 1158 68.04 -23.87 15.46
C SER A 1158 69.49 -23.57 15.08
N PRO A 1159 70.46 -23.69 16.01
CA PRO A 1159 71.88 -23.52 15.70
C PRO A 1159 72.38 -24.44 14.57
N LEU A 1160 71.81 -25.65 14.47
CA LEU A 1160 72.14 -26.60 13.40
C LEU A 1160 71.62 -26.11 12.05
N GLU A 1161 70.37 -25.67 11.95
CA GLU A 1161 69.78 -25.16 10.71
C GLU A 1161 70.46 -23.87 10.22
N MET A 1162 70.84 -22.98 11.15
CA MET A 1162 71.62 -21.78 10.85
C MET A 1162 72.99 -22.12 10.27
N SER A 1163 73.68 -23.11 10.86
CA SER A 1163 74.98 -23.57 10.35
C SER A 1163 74.88 -24.19 8.95
N VAL A 1164 73.82 -24.97 8.69
CA VAL A 1164 73.57 -25.57 7.37
C VAL A 1164 73.31 -24.51 6.31
N ALA A 1165 72.50 -23.49 6.64
CA ALA A 1165 72.21 -22.38 5.74
C ALA A 1165 73.47 -21.57 5.40
N LEU A 1166 74.28 -21.21 6.40
CA LEU A 1166 75.52 -20.45 6.22
C LEU A 1166 76.59 -21.23 5.44
N VAL A 1167 76.81 -22.51 5.78
CA VAL A 1167 77.75 -23.36 5.05
C VAL A 1167 77.34 -23.45 3.58
N SER A 1168 76.06 -23.63 3.28
CA SER A 1168 75.60 -23.72 1.90
C SER A 1168 75.68 -22.43 1.08
N ALA A 1169 75.86 -21.28 1.74
CA ALA A 1169 75.92 -19.97 1.10
C ALA A 1169 77.36 -19.45 0.90
N TYR A 1170 78.31 -19.92 1.73
CA TYR A 1170 79.71 -19.45 1.72
C TYR A 1170 80.74 -20.54 1.35
N HIS A 1171 80.29 -21.78 1.16
CA HIS A 1171 81.05 -22.90 0.58
C HIS A 1171 80.30 -23.46 -0.62
#